data_AF-A0AAJ1U3T8-F1
#
_entry.id   AF-A0AAJ1U3T8-F1
#
_cell.length_a   1.000
_cell.length_b   1.000
_cell.length_c   1.000
_cell.angle_alpha   90.00
_cell.angle_beta   90.00
_cell.angle_gamma   90.00
#
_symmetry.space_group_name_H-M   'P 1'
#
loop_
_entity.id
_entity.type
_entity.pdbx_description
1 polymer ?
#
loop_
_entity_poly.entity_id
_entity_poly.type
_entity_poly.pdbx_seq_one_letter_code
_entity_poly.pdbx_strand_id
1 'polypeptide(L)'
;MSSNTRTAIIGAGYIADWHADAISATPGVDLVAVCDTSSAAANGFAAARGITAFTSLDDLIASRMIDAVHITTPPSSHAPLAIQCLNAGLHVLVEKPVALSASETQSIEDAAQTAGKLFCPGHNFLGIPSYARLKDQIAQGKLGRISTAEITWAFPLGPLRAGPYGLWLMRETKNLLLELGPHLFAFAQDLFGPTEILHVEASKPVSLPGGGTRPQVIRIMARAGNVDVNFLLSLVETHDDRALTIRGSSAMARLDYANDVLTFAAPNAAGLVVNPLRTQLGQGWQNLREGLRNAAVQFTSLNQKSPYGLSFRGLCAEFYAAIAENRPLDARFRGATAIKVMQAIDAALPHLPADATPPKPKSTPKPDAMVIGGTGFIGRALTRKLVEHGHDVRVLSRGKTGPFDDIADHVETVGVSLSDEDALTQAMQGIKYVFNLAKSMDSTWDAALKNDVGTALRIARAAQTAGVERLVYTGTIASYDMSDPNVTITEDTPFGDMSDRNIYARSKAECERQLMAMHKTEGLPLTIARPAIVVGEGGPLQHWGIGRWHGAGAVKIWGDGNHILPFALIDDTAEALVRMIEVPEALGESFNLAGEPMFSARDYFDAIHDALGARIKVSTGPLWLFYGTDAVKFLLKTRVLRRRGLSRPSLKDWKSRAHYASFDNSKAKRILDWHPVSEKGVFVEQAITKAGLMGF
;
A
#
# COMPACT_ATOMS: atom_id res chain seq x y z
N MET A 1 24.72 22.69 -27.71
CA MET A 1 23.72 21.88 -26.97
C MET A 1 24.46 21.28 -25.79
N SER A 2 24.10 21.61 -24.55
CA SER A 2 24.70 20.94 -23.39
C SER A 2 24.35 19.45 -23.46
N SER A 3 25.28 18.58 -23.06
CA SER A 3 24.97 17.16 -22.88
C SER A 3 23.87 16.99 -21.83
N ASN A 4 22.91 16.09 -22.08
CA ASN A 4 21.90 15.73 -21.08
C ASN A 4 22.56 15.25 -19.78
N THR A 5 21.93 15.54 -18.63
CA THR A 5 22.35 14.98 -17.34
C THR A 5 21.96 13.50 -17.30
N ARG A 6 22.95 12.61 -17.17
CA ARG A 6 22.71 11.17 -17.07
C ARG A 6 22.47 10.82 -15.61
N THR A 7 21.36 10.15 -15.31
CA THR A 7 20.96 9.88 -13.93
C THR A 7 20.64 8.41 -13.69
N ALA A 8 20.81 7.97 -12.45
CA ALA A 8 20.39 6.66 -11.99
C ALA A 8 19.48 6.73 -10.77
N ILE A 9 18.73 5.65 -10.56
CA ILE A 9 17.97 5.44 -9.33
C ILE A 9 18.66 4.35 -8.50
N ILE A 10 18.88 4.61 -7.22
CA ILE A 10 19.33 3.64 -6.23
C ILE A 10 18.10 3.22 -5.42
N GLY A 11 17.77 1.93 -5.46
CA GLY A 11 16.53 1.35 -4.94
C GLY A 11 15.45 1.21 -6.02
N ALA A 12 15.02 -0.02 -6.33
CA ALA A 12 13.95 -0.32 -7.28
C ALA A 12 12.60 -0.55 -6.56
N GLY A 13 12.37 0.18 -5.46
CA GLY A 13 11.18 0.07 -4.62
C GLY A 13 9.95 0.79 -5.19
N TYR A 14 8.86 0.82 -4.43
CA TYR A 14 7.58 1.41 -4.86
C TYR A 14 7.69 2.87 -5.32
N ILE A 15 8.50 3.68 -4.62
CA ILE A 15 8.60 5.11 -4.91
C ILE A 15 9.47 5.39 -6.16
N ALA A 16 10.33 4.44 -6.56
CA ALA A 16 11.23 4.57 -7.70
C ALA A 16 10.50 4.85 -9.01
N ASP A 17 9.31 4.27 -9.20
CA ASP A 17 8.48 4.53 -10.39
C ASP A 17 8.05 6.00 -10.48
N TRP A 18 7.77 6.66 -9.35
CA TRP A 18 7.40 8.08 -9.33
C TRP A 18 8.58 8.98 -9.70
N HIS A 19 9.79 8.65 -9.23
CA HIS A 19 11.00 9.35 -9.65
C HIS A 19 11.32 9.11 -11.11
N ALA A 20 11.28 7.86 -11.58
CA ALA A 20 11.57 7.54 -12.98
C ALA A 20 10.64 8.28 -13.94
N ASP A 21 9.35 8.37 -13.60
CA ASP A 21 8.38 9.10 -14.39
C ASP A 21 8.60 10.62 -14.35
N ALA A 22 9.03 11.17 -13.22
CA ALA A 22 9.37 12.59 -13.10
C ALA A 22 10.67 12.93 -13.85
N ILE A 23 11.69 12.08 -13.77
CA ILE A 23 12.93 12.18 -14.54
C ILE A 23 12.61 12.14 -16.04
N SER A 24 11.85 11.14 -16.50
CA SER A 24 11.49 10.98 -17.91
C SER A 24 10.66 12.16 -18.45
N ALA A 25 9.97 12.88 -17.58
CA ALA A 25 9.21 14.08 -17.93
C ALA A 25 10.04 15.38 -17.87
N THR A 26 11.30 15.33 -17.40
CA THR A 26 12.17 16.48 -17.24
C THR A 26 13.08 16.62 -18.47
N PRO A 27 12.99 17.72 -19.24
CA PRO A 27 13.83 17.92 -20.41
C PRO A 27 15.34 17.97 -20.06
N GLY A 28 16.18 17.40 -20.91
CA GLY A 28 17.64 17.45 -20.74
C GLY A 28 18.20 16.44 -19.74
N VAL A 29 17.42 15.42 -19.36
CA VAL A 29 17.81 14.40 -18.38
C VAL A 29 17.52 13.00 -18.93
N ASP A 30 18.50 12.11 -18.83
CA ASP A 30 18.38 10.71 -19.27
C ASP A 30 18.49 9.77 -18.05
N LEU A 31 17.44 8.99 -17.78
CA LEU A 31 17.53 7.86 -16.84
C LEU A 31 18.28 6.72 -17.54
N VAL A 32 19.50 6.43 -17.11
CA VAL A 32 20.39 5.48 -17.80
C VAL A 32 20.67 4.20 -17.01
N ALA A 33 20.45 4.20 -15.70
CA ALA A 33 20.71 3.04 -14.86
C ALA A 33 19.82 2.96 -13.61
N VAL A 34 19.74 1.76 -13.05
CA VAL A 34 19.16 1.47 -11.73
C VAL A 34 20.12 0.57 -10.95
N CYS A 35 20.22 0.80 -9.64
CA CYS A 35 20.99 -0.04 -8.73
C CYS A 35 20.11 -0.54 -7.58
N ASP A 36 20.06 -1.86 -7.37
CA ASP A 36 19.37 -2.46 -6.22
C ASP A 36 20.11 -3.73 -5.79
N THR A 37 20.21 -3.98 -4.48
CA THR A 37 20.87 -5.18 -3.96
C THR A 37 20.14 -6.46 -4.37
N SER A 38 18.83 -6.37 -4.67
CA SER A 38 18.06 -7.43 -5.32
C SER A 38 18.26 -7.40 -6.83
N SER A 39 19.04 -8.36 -7.34
CA SER A 39 19.21 -8.57 -8.79
C SER A 39 17.87 -8.70 -9.54
N ALA A 40 16.87 -9.36 -8.93
CA ALA A 40 15.54 -9.48 -9.52
C ALA A 40 14.83 -8.11 -9.62
N ALA A 41 14.89 -7.28 -8.58
CA ALA A 41 14.28 -5.95 -8.59
C ALA A 41 14.99 -5.02 -9.59
N ALA A 42 16.33 -4.98 -9.57
CA ALA A 42 17.13 -4.19 -10.50
C ALA A 42 16.84 -4.56 -11.96
N ASN A 43 16.91 -5.86 -12.30
CA ASN A 43 16.66 -6.34 -13.67
C ASN A 43 15.21 -6.11 -14.11
N GLY A 44 14.24 -6.31 -13.22
CA GLY A 44 12.83 -6.06 -13.52
C GLY A 44 12.55 -4.58 -13.83
N PHE A 45 13.09 -3.68 -13.02
CA PHE A 45 12.97 -2.24 -13.20
C PHE A 45 13.69 -1.76 -14.47
N ALA A 46 14.88 -2.30 -14.73
CA ALA A 46 15.71 -1.98 -15.87
C ALA A 46 15.08 -2.41 -17.20
N ALA A 47 14.62 -3.66 -17.28
CA ALA A 47 14.02 -4.23 -18.50
C ALA A 47 12.75 -3.47 -18.93
N ALA A 48 11.95 -2.99 -17.97
CA ALA A 48 10.74 -2.22 -18.26
C ALA A 48 11.04 -0.85 -18.91
N ARG A 49 12.28 -0.35 -18.79
CA ARG A 49 12.69 1.01 -19.19
C ARG A 49 13.83 1.05 -20.21
N GLY A 50 14.45 -0.09 -20.50
CA GLY A 50 15.59 -0.17 -21.41
C GLY A 50 16.86 0.49 -20.85
N ILE A 51 17.08 0.41 -19.53
CA ILE A 51 18.24 0.99 -18.83
C ILE A 51 19.17 -0.10 -18.28
N THR A 52 20.35 0.27 -17.79
CA THR A 52 21.33 -0.69 -17.25
C THR A 52 21.02 -1.02 -15.79
N ALA A 53 21.04 -2.31 -15.43
CA ALA A 53 20.91 -2.76 -14.04
C ALA A 53 22.28 -2.97 -13.39
N PHE A 54 22.42 -2.51 -12.14
CA PHE A 54 23.54 -2.78 -11.27
C PHE A 54 23.05 -3.39 -9.95
N THR A 55 23.88 -4.21 -9.32
CA THR A 55 23.61 -4.80 -7.99
C THR A 55 24.55 -4.30 -6.90
N SER A 56 25.50 -3.44 -7.28
CA SER A 56 26.49 -2.83 -6.40
C SER A 56 26.57 -1.34 -6.71
N LEU A 57 26.61 -0.51 -5.66
CA LEU A 57 26.82 0.93 -5.82
C LEU A 57 28.23 1.22 -6.33
N ASP A 58 29.24 0.44 -5.91
CA ASP A 58 30.61 0.61 -6.36
C ASP A 58 30.75 0.38 -7.87
N ASP A 59 30.07 -0.64 -8.41
CA ASP A 59 30.08 -0.93 -9.85
C ASP A 59 29.36 0.18 -10.65
N LEU A 60 28.24 0.69 -10.12
CA LEU A 60 27.53 1.82 -10.72
C LEU A 60 28.43 3.06 -10.77
N ILE A 61 29.12 3.39 -9.68
CA ILE A 61 30.04 4.54 -9.61
C ILE A 61 31.24 4.32 -10.55
N ALA A 62 31.85 3.14 -10.55
CA ALA A 62 32.99 2.79 -11.38
C ALA A 62 32.68 2.86 -12.89
N SER A 63 31.42 2.65 -13.28
CA SER A 63 30.98 2.76 -14.68
C SER A 63 31.13 4.16 -15.28
N ARG A 64 31.16 5.22 -14.45
CA ARG A 64 31.20 6.64 -14.86
C ARG A 64 30.11 7.07 -15.85
N MET A 65 29.02 6.30 -15.91
CA MET A 65 27.92 6.56 -16.86
C MET A 65 26.89 7.58 -16.35
N ILE A 66 27.02 8.03 -15.11
CA ILE A 66 26.06 8.89 -14.41
C ILE A 66 26.71 10.16 -13.87
N ASP A 67 25.90 11.22 -13.80
CA ASP A 67 26.25 12.55 -13.28
C ASP A 67 25.47 12.87 -11.99
N ALA A 68 24.28 12.25 -11.83
CA ALA A 68 23.40 12.43 -10.67
C ALA A 68 22.66 11.14 -10.29
N VAL A 69 22.25 11.02 -9.02
CA VAL A 69 21.47 9.88 -8.53
C VAL A 69 20.24 10.31 -7.73
N HIS A 70 19.19 9.50 -7.82
CA HIS A 70 18.05 9.52 -6.93
C HIS A 70 18.13 8.33 -5.97
N ILE A 71 18.17 8.59 -4.66
CA ILE A 71 18.21 7.55 -3.63
C ILE A 71 16.80 7.34 -3.11
N THR A 72 16.26 6.14 -3.32
CA THR A 72 14.88 5.75 -3.03
C THR A 72 14.79 4.45 -2.21
N THR A 73 15.88 4.13 -1.51
CA THR A 73 16.04 2.95 -0.66
C THR A 73 15.30 3.11 0.67
N PRO A 74 15.31 2.12 1.58
CA PRO A 74 14.79 2.32 2.93
C PRO A 74 15.58 3.39 3.70
N PRO A 75 14.94 4.20 4.57
CA PRO A 75 15.55 5.41 5.16
C PRO A 75 16.88 5.22 5.88
N SER A 76 17.07 4.09 6.56
CA SER A 76 18.32 3.79 7.28
C SER A 76 19.56 3.71 6.38
N SER A 77 19.38 3.60 5.07
CA SER A 77 20.48 3.53 4.09
C SER A 77 20.73 4.86 3.38
N HIS A 78 19.88 5.87 3.53
CA HIS A 78 19.98 7.12 2.78
C HIS A 78 21.29 7.86 3.02
N ALA A 79 21.63 8.15 4.27
CA ALA A 79 22.84 8.91 4.62
C ALA A 79 24.14 8.25 4.12
N PRO A 80 24.43 6.95 4.40
CA PRO A 80 25.66 6.34 3.91
C PRO A 80 25.74 6.30 2.38
N LEU A 81 24.63 5.99 1.68
CA LEU A 81 24.60 5.95 0.22
C LEU A 81 24.78 7.36 -0.39
N ALA A 82 24.13 8.37 0.19
CA ALA A 82 24.23 9.76 -0.26
C ALA A 82 25.66 10.28 -0.13
N ILE A 83 26.29 10.07 1.03
CA ILE A 83 27.67 10.49 1.28
C ILE A 83 28.64 9.79 0.30
N GLN A 84 28.47 8.48 0.07
CA GLN A 84 29.29 7.74 -0.90
C GLN A 84 29.15 8.30 -2.33
N CYS A 85 27.93 8.61 -2.77
CA CYS A 85 27.69 9.19 -4.10
C CYS A 85 28.26 10.61 -4.23
N LEU A 86 28.09 11.45 -3.20
CA LEU A 86 28.63 12.81 -3.15
C LEU A 86 30.16 12.79 -3.21
N ASN A 87 30.81 11.93 -2.42
CA ASN A 87 32.27 11.76 -2.44
C ASN A 87 32.78 11.24 -3.79
N ALA A 88 31.96 10.52 -4.54
CA ALA A 88 32.25 10.11 -5.91
C ALA A 88 32.02 11.23 -6.96
N GLY A 89 31.61 12.43 -6.53
CA GLY A 89 31.39 13.58 -7.42
C GLY A 89 30.02 13.60 -8.11
N LEU A 90 29.03 12.88 -7.59
CA LEU A 90 27.67 12.84 -8.13
C LEU A 90 26.75 13.84 -7.41
N HIS A 91 25.81 14.43 -8.13
CA HIS A 91 24.70 15.16 -7.51
C HIS A 91 23.69 14.16 -6.93
N VAL A 92 23.10 14.44 -5.78
CA VAL A 92 22.19 13.50 -5.10
C VAL A 92 20.84 14.14 -4.81
N LEU A 93 19.77 13.44 -5.17
CA LEU A 93 18.43 13.67 -4.66
C LEU A 93 18.09 12.50 -3.74
N VAL A 94 17.70 12.78 -2.50
CA VAL A 94 17.43 11.76 -1.49
C VAL A 94 15.96 11.80 -1.12
N GLU A 95 15.27 10.66 -1.24
CA GLU A 95 13.88 10.56 -0.81
C GLU A 95 13.71 10.85 0.67
N LYS A 96 12.50 11.29 1.04
CA LYS A 96 12.17 11.55 2.43
C LYS A 96 11.88 10.24 3.19
N PRO A 97 12.09 10.20 4.52
CA PRO A 97 12.94 11.12 5.25
C PRO A 97 14.39 11.00 4.77
N VAL A 98 15.05 12.14 4.60
CA VAL A 98 16.38 12.18 3.98
C VAL A 98 17.45 11.48 4.80
N ALA A 99 17.23 11.37 6.12
CA ALA A 99 18.02 10.58 7.04
C ALA A 99 17.17 10.29 8.29
N LEU A 100 17.72 9.57 9.28
CA LEU A 100 17.00 9.23 10.51
C LEU A 100 17.09 10.31 11.60
N SER A 101 17.93 11.32 11.40
CA SER A 101 18.08 12.46 12.32
C SER A 101 18.57 13.72 11.61
N ALA A 102 18.51 14.85 12.31
CA ALA A 102 19.13 16.10 11.85
C ALA A 102 20.65 15.98 11.74
N SER A 103 21.30 15.22 12.63
CA SER A 103 22.76 15.05 12.62
C SER A 103 23.22 14.27 11.38
N GLU A 104 22.53 13.19 11.01
CA GLU A 104 22.82 12.46 9.78
C GLU A 104 22.56 13.33 8.55
N THR A 105 21.47 14.13 8.55
CA THR A 105 21.17 15.06 7.46
C THR A 105 22.27 16.11 7.29
N GLN A 106 22.82 16.61 8.41
CA GLN A 106 23.96 17.52 8.40
C GLN A 106 25.19 16.86 7.77
N SER A 107 25.47 15.59 8.08
CA SER A 107 26.59 14.87 7.47
C SER A 107 26.47 14.73 5.95
N ILE A 108 25.25 14.59 5.42
CA ILE A 108 25.01 14.61 3.96
C ILE A 108 25.32 15.98 3.37
N GLU A 109 24.84 17.06 4.00
CA GLU A 109 25.10 18.43 3.56
C GLU A 109 26.60 18.77 3.59
N ASP A 110 27.32 18.37 4.65
CA ASP A 110 28.76 18.59 4.78
C ASP A 110 29.54 17.87 3.67
N ALA A 111 29.15 16.63 3.34
CA ALA A 111 29.71 15.89 2.21
C ALA A 111 29.41 16.58 0.87
N ALA A 112 28.21 17.12 0.70
CA ALA A 112 27.81 17.82 -0.52
C ALA A 112 28.61 19.11 -0.74
N GLN A 113 28.80 19.89 0.33
CA GLN A 113 29.62 21.09 0.32
C GLN A 113 31.09 20.77 0.03
N THR A 114 31.64 19.72 0.66
CA THR A 114 33.02 19.26 0.44
C THR A 114 33.24 18.83 -1.01
N ALA A 115 32.29 18.10 -1.59
CA ALA A 115 32.36 17.63 -2.97
C ALA A 115 32.06 18.72 -4.02
N GLY A 116 31.51 19.86 -3.61
CA GLY A 116 30.99 20.88 -4.54
C GLY A 116 29.80 20.35 -5.37
N LYS A 117 28.99 19.46 -4.80
CA LYS A 117 27.84 18.81 -5.46
C LYS A 117 26.53 19.19 -4.78
N LEU A 118 25.44 19.03 -5.52
CA LEU A 118 24.11 19.38 -5.02
C LEU A 118 23.52 18.22 -4.23
N PHE A 119 23.00 18.52 -3.03
CA PHE A 119 22.13 17.65 -2.26
C PHE A 119 20.70 18.23 -2.25
N CYS A 120 19.76 17.48 -2.82
CA CYS A 120 18.36 17.82 -2.91
C CYS A 120 17.49 16.89 -2.01
N PRO A 121 16.93 17.38 -0.90
CA PRO A 121 15.96 16.63 -0.10
C PRO A 121 14.62 16.43 -0.82
N GLY A 122 14.06 15.23 -0.75
CA GLY A 122 12.82 14.79 -1.40
C GLY A 122 11.51 15.38 -0.84
N HIS A 123 11.47 16.66 -0.47
CA HIS A 123 10.26 17.35 -0.02
C HIS A 123 9.34 17.72 -1.19
N ASN A 124 8.92 16.71 -1.97
CA ASN A 124 8.22 16.86 -3.25
C ASN A 124 7.01 17.82 -3.21
N PHE A 125 6.23 17.85 -2.12
CA PHE A 125 5.06 18.72 -1.98
C PHE A 125 5.34 20.22 -2.04
N LEU A 126 6.59 20.65 -1.77
CA LEU A 126 7.01 22.03 -2.01
C LEU A 126 7.11 22.37 -3.51
N GLY A 127 7.07 21.36 -4.38
CA GLY A 127 7.08 21.46 -5.84
C GLY A 127 5.69 21.55 -6.48
N ILE A 128 4.61 21.54 -5.69
CA ILE A 128 3.24 21.64 -6.22
C ILE A 128 2.99 23.05 -6.78
N PRO A 129 2.38 23.20 -7.98
CA PRO A 129 2.13 24.52 -8.57
C PRO A 129 1.29 25.47 -7.71
N SER A 130 0.28 24.97 -6.99
CA SER A 130 -0.52 25.80 -6.07
C SER A 130 0.27 26.28 -4.86
N TYR A 131 1.31 25.56 -4.43
CA TYR A 131 2.17 26.02 -3.35
C TYR A 131 3.01 27.24 -3.77
N ALA A 132 3.57 27.22 -4.98
CA ALA A 132 4.25 28.40 -5.54
C ALA A 132 3.31 29.62 -5.61
N ARG A 133 2.06 29.43 -6.08
CA ARG A 133 1.04 30.49 -6.09
C ARG A 133 0.77 31.03 -4.68
N LEU A 134 0.65 30.15 -3.68
CA LEU A 134 0.45 30.56 -2.29
C LEU A 134 1.61 31.45 -1.81
N LYS A 135 2.87 31.04 -2.06
CA LYS A 135 4.05 31.85 -1.71
C LYS A 135 4.01 33.23 -2.38
N ASP A 136 3.66 33.30 -3.66
CA ASP A 136 3.53 34.59 -4.37
C ASP A 136 2.48 35.50 -3.72
N GLN A 137 1.34 34.95 -3.30
CA GLN A 137 0.29 35.74 -2.63
C GLN A 137 0.72 36.23 -1.24
N ILE A 138 1.48 35.41 -0.50
CA ILE A 138 2.06 35.80 0.79
C ILE A 138 3.09 36.91 0.58
N ALA A 139 3.99 36.76 -0.38
CA ALA A 139 5.02 37.76 -0.72
C ALA A 139 4.41 39.11 -1.16
N GLN A 140 3.26 39.06 -1.86
CA GLN A 140 2.48 40.24 -2.23
C GLN A 140 1.69 40.87 -1.07
N GLY A 141 1.77 40.31 0.14
CA GLY A 141 1.08 40.82 1.33
C GLY A 141 -0.43 40.60 1.33
N LYS A 142 -0.98 39.74 0.47
CA LYS A 142 -2.44 39.59 0.32
C LYS A 142 -3.13 38.98 1.53
N LEU A 143 -2.41 38.22 2.35
CA LEU A 143 -2.93 37.69 3.61
C LEU A 143 -2.81 38.71 4.76
N GLY A 144 -2.06 39.79 4.58
CA GLY A 144 -1.69 40.71 5.65
C GLY A 144 -0.71 40.06 6.65
N ARG A 145 -0.86 40.35 7.94
CA ARG A 145 -0.03 39.74 9.00
C ARG A 145 -0.55 38.34 9.32
N ILE A 146 0.27 37.33 9.09
CA ILE A 146 -0.08 35.93 9.37
C ILE A 146 0.01 35.71 10.89
N SER A 147 -1.03 35.14 11.48
CA SER A 147 -1.09 34.82 12.91
C SER A 147 -0.98 33.32 13.18
N THR A 148 -1.66 32.50 12.37
CA THR A 148 -1.71 31.05 12.57
C THR A 148 -1.64 30.26 11.28
N ALA A 149 -1.10 29.05 11.37
CA ALA A 149 -1.12 28.06 10.31
C ALA A 149 -1.54 26.68 10.84
N GLU A 150 -2.39 25.99 10.08
CA GLU A 150 -2.84 24.63 10.35
C GLU A 150 -2.40 23.75 9.18
N ILE A 151 -1.53 22.76 9.43
CA ILE A 151 -1.01 21.85 8.42
C ILE A 151 -1.52 20.45 8.75
N THR A 152 -2.46 19.99 7.96
CA THR A 152 -3.18 18.74 8.17
C THR A 152 -2.78 17.71 7.13
N TRP A 153 -2.58 16.49 7.59
CA TRP A 153 -2.51 15.29 6.78
C TRP A 153 -3.39 14.23 7.44
N ALA A 154 -4.66 14.22 7.02
CA ALA A 154 -5.67 13.28 7.46
C ALA A 154 -5.99 12.32 6.31
N PHE A 155 -5.62 11.04 6.43
CA PHE A 155 -5.94 10.02 5.43
C PHE A 155 -5.96 8.63 6.05
N PRO A 156 -6.77 7.70 5.53
CA PRO A 156 -6.75 6.32 5.99
C PRO A 156 -5.43 5.64 5.64
N LEU A 157 -4.63 5.27 6.66
CA LEU A 157 -3.39 4.53 6.46
C LEU A 157 -3.67 3.01 6.50
N GLY A 158 -3.96 2.43 5.34
CA GLY A 158 -4.29 1.00 5.19
C GLY A 158 -3.39 0.02 5.99
N PRO A 159 -2.05 0.19 6.03
CA PRO A 159 -1.17 -0.66 6.81
C PRO A 159 -1.42 -0.71 8.32
N LEU A 160 -1.91 0.37 8.95
CA LEU A 160 -2.25 0.35 10.39
C LEU A 160 -3.39 -0.63 10.70
N ARG A 161 -4.28 -0.86 9.74
CA ARG A 161 -5.46 -1.72 9.90
C ARG A 161 -5.21 -3.17 9.51
N ALA A 162 -4.63 -3.40 8.33
CA ALA A 162 -4.54 -4.75 7.74
C ALA A 162 -3.12 -5.17 7.35
N GLY A 163 -2.12 -4.32 7.62
CA GLY A 163 -0.74 -4.52 7.21
C GLY A 163 -0.48 -4.17 5.73
N PRO A 164 0.72 -4.46 5.22
CA PRO A 164 1.77 -5.27 5.85
C PRO A 164 2.48 -4.55 7.00
N TYR A 165 2.64 -5.22 8.14
CA TYR A 165 3.25 -4.66 9.36
C TYR A 165 4.79 -4.69 9.37
N GLY A 166 5.42 -5.43 8.44
CA GLY A 166 6.88 -5.48 8.30
C GLY A 166 7.49 -4.26 7.57
N LEU A 167 6.66 -3.37 7.04
CA LEU A 167 7.09 -2.10 6.45
C LEU A 167 7.85 -1.27 7.48
N TRP A 168 8.92 -0.58 7.06
CA TRP A 168 9.72 0.25 7.96
C TRP A 168 8.86 1.23 8.78
N LEU A 169 7.91 1.89 8.12
CA LEU A 169 6.91 2.78 8.71
C LEU A 169 6.16 2.19 9.93
N MET A 170 5.92 0.88 9.91
CA MET A 170 5.09 0.19 10.89
C MET A 170 5.89 -0.38 12.07
N ARG A 171 7.21 -0.48 11.95
CA ARG A 171 8.09 -1.16 12.91
C ARG A 171 8.18 -0.45 14.26
N GLU A 172 8.17 0.87 14.25
CA GLU A 172 8.30 1.71 15.45
C GLU A 172 7.38 2.91 15.33
N THR A 173 6.87 3.41 16.46
CA THR A 173 5.99 4.58 16.50
C THR A 173 6.66 5.82 15.92
N LYS A 174 7.96 6.00 16.19
CA LYS A 174 8.75 7.11 15.64
C LYS A 174 8.77 7.15 14.11
N ASN A 175 8.70 5.98 13.46
CA ASN A 175 8.77 5.87 12.01
C ASN A 175 7.53 6.46 11.34
N LEU A 176 6.37 6.50 12.02
CA LEU A 176 5.18 7.20 11.55
C LEU A 176 5.45 8.70 11.37
N LEU A 177 6.09 9.32 12.36
CA LEU A 177 6.43 10.74 12.30
C LEU A 177 7.59 11.01 11.34
N LEU A 178 8.61 10.16 11.31
CA LEU A 178 9.73 10.30 10.37
C LEU A 178 9.29 10.16 8.90
N GLU A 179 8.31 9.33 8.58
CA GLU A 179 7.84 9.14 7.20
C GLU A 179 6.92 10.27 6.72
N LEU A 180 6.01 10.73 7.58
CA LEU A 180 4.94 11.66 7.21
C LEU A 180 5.23 13.11 7.62
N GLY A 181 5.89 13.28 8.77
CA GLY A 181 6.25 14.56 9.34
C GLY A 181 7.06 15.47 8.42
N PRO A 182 8.10 14.99 7.69
CA PRO A 182 8.95 15.87 6.89
C PRO A 182 8.19 16.75 5.91
N HIS A 183 7.10 16.26 5.32
CA HIS A 183 6.28 17.09 4.43
C HIS A 183 5.56 18.23 5.16
N LEU A 184 5.02 17.96 6.34
CA LEU A 184 4.31 18.93 7.15
C LEU A 184 5.26 20.01 7.66
N PHE A 185 6.38 19.60 8.26
CA PHE A 185 7.41 20.50 8.79
C PHE A 185 8.09 21.31 7.69
N ALA A 186 8.25 20.76 6.48
CA ALA A 186 8.82 21.49 5.35
C ALA A 186 8.00 22.71 4.93
N PHE A 187 6.65 22.63 4.97
CA PHE A 187 5.80 23.79 4.72
C PHE A 187 6.00 24.89 5.77
N ALA A 188 6.02 24.53 7.05
CA ALA A 188 6.23 25.48 8.14
C ALA A 188 7.62 26.13 8.04
N GLN A 189 8.66 25.31 7.80
CA GLN A 189 10.03 25.78 7.66
C GLN A 189 10.21 26.76 6.49
N ASP A 190 9.64 26.47 5.32
CA ASP A 190 9.78 27.32 4.14
C ASP A 190 8.97 28.62 4.22
N LEU A 191 7.80 28.61 4.88
CA LEU A 191 6.94 29.80 4.98
C LEU A 191 7.28 30.70 6.16
N PHE A 192 7.65 30.13 7.30
CA PHE A 192 7.73 30.83 8.58
C PHE A 192 9.10 30.70 9.26
N GLY A 193 9.96 29.80 8.78
CA GLY A 193 11.29 29.56 9.34
C GLY A 193 11.32 28.46 10.40
N PRO A 194 12.41 28.40 11.21
CA PRO A 194 12.61 27.37 12.24
C PRO A 194 11.40 27.18 13.15
N THR A 195 11.00 25.92 13.32
CA THR A 195 9.83 25.53 14.13
C THR A 195 10.27 25.05 15.51
N GLU A 196 9.74 25.71 16.55
CA GLU A 196 9.86 25.34 17.96
C GLU A 196 8.67 24.44 18.34
N ILE A 197 8.92 23.24 18.86
CA ILE A 197 7.88 22.32 19.32
C ILE A 197 7.44 22.70 20.73
N LEU A 198 6.14 22.94 20.92
CA LEU A 198 5.57 23.33 22.21
C LEU A 198 4.87 22.16 22.91
N HIS A 199 4.16 21.32 22.13
CA HIS A 199 3.44 20.18 22.65
C HIS A 199 3.23 19.12 21.58
N VAL A 200 3.25 17.84 21.97
CA VAL A 200 2.92 16.70 21.12
C VAL A 200 1.93 15.82 21.87
N GLU A 201 0.83 15.47 21.21
CA GLU A 201 -0.19 14.56 21.74
C GLU A 201 -0.43 13.44 20.74
N ALA A 202 -0.28 12.20 21.19
CA ALA A 202 -0.64 11.01 20.44
C ALA A 202 -1.93 10.41 20.99
N SER A 203 -2.88 10.06 20.13
CA SER A 203 -4.18 9.50 20.54
C SER A 203 -4.71 8.48 19.51
N LYS A 204 -5.85 7.86 19.84
CA LYS A 204 -6.48 6.79 19.04
C LYS A 204 -5.49 5.63 18.80
N PRO A 205 -5.10 4.90 19.86
CA PRO A 205 -4.22 3.76 19.70
C PRO A 205 -4.94 2.64 18.95
N VAL A 206 -4.24 2.00 18.02
CA VAL A 206 -4.67 0.76 17.36
C VAL A 206 -3.73 -0.36 17.77
N SER A 207 -4.30 -1.52 18.10
CA SER A 207 -3.54 -2.73 18.35
C SER A 207 -3.01 -3.30 17.04
N LEU A 208 -1.73 -3.61 17.01
CA LEU A 208 -1.10 -4.35 15.92
C LEU A 208 -1.04 -5.84 16.28
N PRO A 209 -1.07 -6.74 15.29
CA PRO A 209 -0.76 -8.14 15.55
C PRO A 209 0.66 -8.27 16.13
N GLY A 210 0.84 -9.15 17.12
CA GLY A 210 2.07 -9.24 17.91
C GLY A 210 2.03 -8.48 19.24
N GLY A 211 0.94 -7.77 19.56
CA GLY A 211 0.74 -7.11 20.85
C GLY A 211 1.26 -5.67 20.95
N GLY A 212 1.88 -5.14 19.88
CA GLY A 212 2.26 -3.73 19.79
C GLY A 212 1.05 -2.80 19.61
N THR A 213 1.21 -1.52 19.94
CA THR A 213 0.20 -0.49 19.68
C THR A 213 0.78 0.66 18.85
N ARG A 214 -0.05 1.33 18.06
CA ARG A 214 0.35 2.54 17.31
C ARG A 214 -0.66 3.65 17.49
N PRO A 215 -0.23 4.91 17.62
CA PRO A 215 -1.16 6.02 17.55
C PRO A 215 -1.64 6.21 16.10
N GLN A 216 -2.94 6.44 15.93
CA GLN A 216 -3.50 6.84 14.64
C GLN A 216 -3.59 8.36 14.53
N VAL A 217 -3.51 9.11 15.61
CA VAL A 217 -3.53 10.57 15.58
C VAL A 217 -2.32 11.13 16.33
N ILE A 218 -1.59 12.04 15.69
CA ILE A 218 -0.51 12.83 16.31
C ILE A 218 -0.82 14.31 16.05
N ARG A 219 -0.99 15.07 17.14
CA ARG A 219 -1.14 16.54 17.10
C ARG A 219 0.13 17.17 17.62
N ILE A 220 0.63 18.18 16.93
CA ILE A 220 1.82 18.91 17.34
C ILE A 220 1.50 20.40 17.32
N MET A 221 1.61 21.04 18.49
CA MET A 221 1.54 22.49 18.62
C MET A 221 2.96 23.03 18.60
N ALA A 222 3.18 24.06 17.79
CA ALA A 222 4.50 24.61 17.54
C ALA A 222 4.44 26.11 17.28
N ARG A 223 5.60 26.76 17.26
CA ARG A 223 5.76 28.16 16.87
C ARG A 223 6.86 28.31 15.84
N ALA A 224 6.62 29.11 14.80
CA ALA A 224 7.64 29.47 13.82
C ALA A 224 7.68 31.00 13.67
N GLY A 225 8.68 31.62 14.27
CA GLY A 225 8.73 33.08 14.43
C GLY A 225 7.54 33.59 15.26
N ASN A 226 6.70 34.42 14.65
CA ASN A 226 5.48 34.98 15.28
C ASN A 226 4.19 34.24 14.88
N VAL A 227 4.31 33.09 14.21
CA VAL A 227 3.17 32.30 13.74
C VAL A 227 3.01 31.08 14.63
N ASP A 228 1.83 30.90 15.22
CA ASP A 228 1.49 29.65 15.90
C ASP A 228 1.08 28.60 14.85
N VAL A 229 1.73 27.44 14.89
CA VAL A 229 1.58 26.38 13.89
C VAL A 229 1.03 25.12 14.55
N ASN A 230 -0.03 24.57 13.96
CA ASN A 230 -0.61 23.28 14.37
C ASN A 230 -0.40 22.25 13.27
N PHE A 231 0.24 21.13 13.61
CA PHE A 231 0.33 19.97 12.73
C PHE A 231 -0.65 18.90 13.18
N LEU A 232 -1.42 18.35 12.23
CA LEU A 232 -2.34 17.25 12.48
C LEU A 232 -2.01 16.10 11.54
N LEU A 233 -1.52 15.00 12.11
CA LEU A 233 -1.46 13.70 11.45
C LEU A 233 -2.66 12.87 11.93
N SER A 234 -3.54 12.47 11.02
CA SER A 234 -4.69 11.62 11.33
C SER A 234 -4.76 10.46 10.34
N LEU A 235 -4.57 9.25 10.85
CA LEU A 235 -4.38 8.02 10.09
C LEU A 235 -5.58 7.06 10.22
N VAL A 236 -6.65 7.53 10.86
CA VAL A 236 -7.92 6.81 11.05
C VAL A 236 -8.70 6.72 9.73
N GLU A 237 -9.69 5.83 9.68
CA GLU A 237 -10.62 5.79 8.54
C GLU A 237 -11.39 7.11 8.46
N THR A 238 -11.10 7.90 7.43
CA THR A 238 -11.59 9.28 7.28
C THR A 238 -11.64 9.69 5.82
N HIS A 239 -12.21 10.88 5.56
CA HIS A 239 -12.05 11.55 4.28
C HIS A 239 -10.61 12.05 4.13
N ASP A 240 -10.02 11.85 2.96
CA ASP A 240 -8.65 12.33 2.70
C ASP A 240 -8.66 13.87 2.69
N ASP A 241 -8.03 14.49 3.69
CA ASP A 241 -7.81 15.92 3.80
C ASP A 241 -6.32 16.19 4.05
N ARG A 242 -5.64 16.67 3.01
CA ARG A 242 -4.24 17.10 3.11
C ARG A 242 -4.16 18.55 2.74
N ALA A 243 -4.15 19.40 3.75
CA ALA A 243 -4.31 20.83 3.57
C ALA A 243 -3.39 21.66 4.44
N LEU A 244 -3.05 22.84 3.93
CA LEU A 244 -2.38 23.92 4.61
C LEU A 244 -3.36 25.10 4.67
N THR A 245 -3.77 25.49 5.87
CA THR A 245 -4.64 26.65 6.10
C THR A 245 -3.82 27.73 6.80
N ILE A 246 -3.79 28.94 6.24
CA ILE A 246 -3.05 30.07 6.78
C ILE A 246 -4.04 31.20 7.05
N ARG A 247 -4.01 31.75 8.26
CA ARG A 247 -4.85 32.87 8.66
C ARG A 247 -3.99 34.11 8.81
N GLY A 248 -4.32 35.15 8.06
CA GLY A 248 -3.74 36.47 8.23
C GLY A 248 -4.79 37.55 8.47
N SER A 249 -4.34 38.74 8.84
CA SER A 249 -5.19 39.88 9.18
C SER A 249 -6.14 40.32 8.07
N SER A 250 -5.82 40.01 6.81
CA SER A 250 -6.56 40.49 5.64
C SER A 250 -7.25 39.37 4.85
N ALA A 251 -6.75 38.13 4.94
CA ALA A 251 -7.35 36.98 4.28
C ALA A 251 -6.93 35.67 4.94
N MET A 252 -7.71 34.62 4.68
CA MET A 252 -7.35 33.23 4.93
C MET A 252 -7.07 32.54 3.59
N ALA A 253 -5.99 31.78 3.51
CA ALA A 253 -5.70 30.89 2.39
C ALA A 253 -5.87 29.44 2.83
N ARG A 254 -6.45 28.60 1.96
CA ARG A 254 -6.45 27.14 2.12
C ARG A 254 -5.91 26.50 0.86
N LEU A 255 -4.81 25.79 1.02
CA LEU A 255 -4.19 24.95 0.02
C LEU A 255 -4.52 23.49 0.32
N ASP A 256 -5.36 22.86 -0.50
CA ASP A 256 -5.50 21.41 -0.57
C ASP A 256 -4.42 20.88 -1.51
N TYR A 257 -3.34 20.36 -0.94
CA TYR A 257 -2.19 19.87 -1.68
C TYR A 257 -2.35 18.41 -2.13
N ALA A 258 -3.40 17.70 -1.69
CA ALA A 258 -3.78 16.42 -2.29
C ALA A 258 -4.43 16.62 -3.68
N ASN A 259 -5.18 17.72 -3.85
CA ASN A 259 -5.93 18.00 -5.07
C ASN A 259 -5.39 19.16 -5.92
N ASP A 260 -4.28 19.82 -5.51
CA ASP A 260 -3.72 21.04 -6.13
C ASP A 260 -4.75 22.18 -6.22
N VAL A 261 -5.53 22.39 -5.15
CA VAL A 261 -6.58 23.43 -5.09
C VAL A 261 -6.20 24.49 -4.07
N LEU A 262 -6.09 25.74 -4.53
CA LEU A 262 -5.82 26.90 -3.66
C LEU A 262 -7.02 27.85 -3.66
N THR A 263 -7.55 28.13 -2.47
CA THR A 263 -8.67 29.05 -2.27
C THR A 263 -8.33 30.13 -1.23
N PHE A 264 -9.00 31.28 -1.36
CA PHE A 264 -8.87 32.42 -0.46
C PHE A 264 -10.25 32.86 0.04
N ALA A 265 -10.31 33.20 1.32
CA ALA A 265 -11.43 33.89 1.92
C ALA A 265 -10.95 35.26 2.43
N ALA A 266 -11.52 36.33 1.88
CA ALA A 266 -11.22 37.70 2.27
C ALA A 266 -12.53 38.47 2.48
N PRO A 267 -12.59 39.40 3.45
CA PRO A 267 -13.73 40.29 3.59
C PRO A 267 -13.88 41.18 2.35
N ASN A 268 -15.12 41.52 2.02
CA ASN A 268 -15.44 42.45 0.93
C ASN A 268 -16.26 43.63 1.46
N ALA A 269 -16.24 44.75 0.74
CA ALA A 269 -16.92 45.99 1.12
C ALA A 269 -18.42 46.03 0.73
N ALA A 270 -19.06 44.90 0.43
CA ALA A 270 -20.49 44.89 0.08
C ALA A 270 -21.37 45.07 1.32
N GLY A 271 -22.52 45.71 1.14
CA GLY A 271 -23.52 45.92 2.20
C GLY A 271 -24.05 44.62 2.81
N LEU A 272 -24.54 44.71 4.05
CA LEU A 272 -24.85 43.59 4.95
C LEU A 272 -25.75 42.50 4.34
N VAL A 273 -26.72 42.90 3.50
CA VAL A 273 -27.70 41.99 2.88
C VAL A 273 -27.11 41.18 1.73
N VAL A 274 -26.23 41.78 0.92
CA VAL A 274 -25.69 41.17 -0.31
C VAL A 274 -24.37 40.42 -0.04
N ASN A 275 -23.67 40.81 1.01
CA ASN A 275 -22.34 40.30 1.34
C ASN A 275 -22.27 38.77 1.50
N PRO A 276 -23.18 38.08 2.23
CA PRO A 276 -23.12 36.63 2.38
C PRO A 276 -23.19 35.90 1.03
N LEU A 277 -24.15 36.26 0.17
CA LEU A 277 -24.31 35.63 -1.15
C LEU A 277 -23.10 35.91 -2.05
N ARG A 278 -22.62 37.16 -2.11
CA ARG A 278 -21.45 37.51 -2.91
C ARG A 278 -20.20 36.76 -2.46
N THR A 279 -20.01 36.59 -1.14
CA THR A 279 -18.90 35.83 -0.57
C THR A 279 -18.96 34.36 -0.98
N GLN A 280 -20.14 33.73 -0.85
CA GLN A 280 -20.32 32.33 -1.23
C GLN A 280 -20.20 32.10 -2.73
N LEU A 281 -20.73 33.00 -3.57
CA LEU A 281 -20.54 32.96 -5.03
C LEU A 281 -19.06 33.12 -5.40
N GLY A 282 -18.33 34.00 -4.72
CA GLY A 282 -16.89 34.15 -4.90
C GLY A 282 -16.10 32.89 -4.53
N GLN A 283 -16.46 32.21 -3.45
CA GLN A 283 -15.86 30.93 -3.04
C GLN A 283 -16.22 29.80 -4.02
N GLY A 284 -17.48 29.73 -4.46
CA GLY A 284 -17.94 28.77 -5.47
C GLY A 284 -17.20 28.95 -6.80
N TRP A 285 -17.01 30.19 -7.24
CA TRP A 285 -16.25 30.50 -8.44
C TRP A 285 -14.77 30.09 -8.33
N GLN A 286 -14.14 30.32 -7.18
CA GLN A 286 -12.76 29.85 -6.95
C GLN A 286 -12.65 28.34 -7.07
N ASN A 287 -13.53 27.58 -6.42
CA ASN A 287 -13.55 26.12 -6.50
C ASN A 287 -13.78 25.63 -7.93
N LEU A 288 -14.73 26.22 -8.66
CA LEU A 288 -15.00 25.88 -10.05
C LEU A 288 -13.78 26.15 -10.94
N ARG A 289 -13.13 27.31 -10.76
CA ARG A 289 -11.95 27.71 -11.54
C ARG A 289 -10.76 26.78 -11.28
N GLU A 290 -10.48 26.43 -10.03
CA GLU A 290 -9.41 25.47 -9.71
C GLU A 290 -9.75 24.07 -10.25
N GLY A 291 -11.02 23.63 -10.13
CA GLY A 291 -11.48 22.37 -10.71
C GLY A 291 -11.33 22.29 -12.23
N LEU A 292 -11.74 23.35 -12.94
CA LEU A 292 -11.57 23.45 -14.40
C LEU A 292 -10.10 23.48 -14.81
N ARG A 293 -9.26 24.20 -14.05
CA ARG A 293 -7.80 24.21 -14.28
C ARG A 293 -7.23 22.80 -14.13
N ASN A 294 -7.54 22.11 -13.04
CA ASN A 294 -6.99 20.79 -12.76
C ASN A 294 -7.49 19.76 -13.77
N ALA A 295 -8.76 19.86 -14.20
CA ALA A 295 -9.28 19.08 -15.31
C ALA A 295 -8.52 19.37 -16.62
N ALA A 296 -8.28 20.64 -16.98
CA ALA A 296 -7.52 21.00 -18.17
C ALA A 296 -6.08 20.44 -18.14
N VAL A 297 -5.40 20.53 -16.98
CA VAL A 297 -4.08 19.92 -16.78
C VAL A 297 -4.13 18.41 -17.02
N GLN A 298 -5.13 17.72 -16.46
CA GLN A 298 -5.32 16.27 -16.68
C GLN A 298 -5.67 15.91 -18.14
N PHE A 299 -6.43 16.76 -18.86
CA PHE A 299 -6.81 16.51 -20.25
C PHE A 299 -5.65 16.74 -21.24
N THR A 300 -4.82 17.75 -21.02
CA THR A 300 -3.70 18.07 -21.93
C THR A 300 -2.62 16.99 -21.96
N SER A 301 -2.59 16.10 -20.98
CA SER A 301 -1.75 14.91 -21.00
C SER A 301 -2.49 13.77 -20.34
N LEU A 302 -3.11 12.90 -21.15
CA LEU A 302 -3.74 11.64 -20.69
C LEU A 302 -2.78 10.71 -19.90
N ASN A 303 -1.48 11.02 -19.89
CA ASN A 303 -0.43 10.37 -19.12
C ASN A 303 0.06 11.15 -17.89
N GLN A 304 -0.41 12.40 -17.64
CA GLN A 304 -0.05 13.14 -16.43
C GLN A 304 -0.83 12.59 -15.22
N LYS A 305 -0.05 12.15 -14.23
CA LYS A 305 -0.52 11.56 -12.98
C LYS A 305 -1.18 12.62 -12.08
N SER A 306 -1.81 12.15 -11.00
CA SER A 306 -2.43 12.93 -9.93
C SER A 306 -1.54 14.09 -9.42
N PRO A 307 -2.09 15.07 -8.66
CA PRO A 307 -1.29 16.13 -8.02
C PRO A 307 -0.03 15.65 -7.29
N TYR A 308 -0.08 14.45 -6.73
CA TYR A 308 1.08 13.75 -6.16
C TYR A 308 2.22 13.53 -7.18
N GLY A 309 1.93 13.20 -8.43
CA GLY A 309 2.95 13.12 -9.49
C GLY A 309 3.47 14.48 -9.96
N LEU A 310 2.64 15.52 -9.92
CA LEU A 310 3.06 16.89 -10.24
C LEU A 310 4.09 17.42 -9.23
N SER A 311 3.97 17.04 -7.96
CA SER A 311 4.92 17.44 -6.92
C SER A 311 6.34 16.90 -7.19
N PHE A 312 6.48 15.64 -7.61
CA PHE A 312 7.76 15.06 -8.04
C PHE A 312 8.33 15.76 -9.28
N ARG A 313 7.48 16.12 -10.25
CA ARG A 313 7.92 16.86 -11.43
C ARG A 313 8.47 18.23 -11.06
N GLY A 314 7.82 18.95 -10.15
CA GLY A 314 8.32 20.23 -9.65
C GLY A 314 9.67 20.11 -8.96
N LEU A 315 9.83 19.07 -8.12
CA LEU A 315 11.10 18.74 -7.46
C LEU A 315 12.21 18.40 -8.47
N CYS A 316 11.96 17.49 -9.42
CA CYS A 316 12.92 17.11 -10.44
C CYS A 316 13.30 18.28 -11.34
N ALA A 317 12.32 19.08 -11.78
CA ALA A 317 12.58 20.24 -12.63
C ALA A 317 13.54 21.22 -11.95
N GLU A 318 13.34 21.51 -10.65
CA GLU A 318 14.25 22.38 -9.89
C GLU A 318 15.63 21.75 -9.71
N PHE A 319 15.72 20.47 -9.34
CA PHE A 319 16.99 19.78 -9.14
C PHE A 319 17.86 19.79 -10.41
N TYR A 320 17.28 19.41 -11.55
CA TYR A 320 18.03 19.32 -12.81
C TYR A 320 18.27 20.69 -13.47
N ALA A 321 17.37 21.67 -13.29
CA ALA A 321 17.65 23.05 -13.70
C ALA A 321 18.86 23.61 -12.95
N ALA A 322 18.94 23.38 -11.62
CA ALA A 322 20.08 23.82 -10.82
C ALA A 322 21.41 23.18 -11.28
N ILE A 323 21.39 21.89 -11.65
CA ILE A 323 22.56 21.19 -12.24
C ILE A 323 22.94 21.82 -13.59
N ALA A 324 21.98 21.96 -14.50
CA ALA A 324 22.23 22.44 -15.86
C ALA A 324 22.72 23.89 -15.90
N GLU A 325 22.20 24.73 -15.01
CA GLU A 325 22.55 26.15 -14.90
C GLU A 325 23.74 26.39 -13.95
N ASN A 326 24.25 25.34 -13.29
CA ASN A 326 25.29 25.41 -12.28
C ASN A 326 25.00 26.48 -11.21
N ARG A 327 23.78 26.46 -10.66
CA ARG A 327 23.32 27.37 -9.63
C ARG A 327 22.94 26.64 -8.34
N PRO A 328 22.87 27.34 -7.19
CA PRO A 328 22.27 26.77 -6.00
C PRO A 328 20.80 26.38 -6.22
N LEU A 329 20.35 25.38 -5.46
CA LEU A 329 18.94 25.00 -5.40
C LEU A 329 18.10 26.12 -4.76
N ASP A 330 16.84 26.23 -5.18
CA ASP A 330 15.80 27.00 -4.48
C ASP A 330 15.79 26.63 -3.00
N ALA A 331 15.62 27.63 -2.13
CA ALA A 331 15.67 27.47 -0.68
C ALA A 331 14.76 26.34 -0.14
N ARG A 332 13.64 26.06 -0.82
CA ARG A 332 12.72 24.94 -0.51
C ARG A 332 13.40 23.59 -0.49
N PHE A 333 14.39 23.40 -1.36
CA PHE A 333 15.01 22.10 -1.64
C PHE A 333 16.51 22.12 -1.32
N ARG A 334 16.94 22.90 -0.33
CA ARG A 334 18.33 22.91 0.16
C ARG A 334 18.49 22.02 1.38
N GLY A 335 19.66 21.42 1.57
CA GLY A 335 19.98 20.64 2.77
C GLY A 335 19.78 21.46 4.06
N ALA A 336 20.10 22.75 4.06
CA ALA A 336 19.83 23.65 5.20
C ALA A 336 18.36 23.64 5.67
N THR A 337 17.40 23.59 4.74
CA THR A 337 15.97 23.48 5.04
C THR A 337 15.63 22.10 5.62
N ALA A 338 16.16 21.03 5.01
CA ALA A 338 15.95 19.67 5.50
C ALA A 338 16.52 19.46 6.91
N ILE A 339 17.67 20.05 7.23
CA ILE A 339 18.26 20.00 8.58
C ILE A 339 17.31 20.62 9.60
N LYS A 340 16.72 21.78 9.30
CA LYS A 340 15.73 22.42 10.20
C LYS A 340 14.45 21.61 10.34
N VAL A 341 13.97 21.01 9.26
CA VAL A 341 12.84 20.07 9.28
C VAL A 341 13.13 18.89 10.20
N MET A 342 14.30 18.26 10.07
CA MET A 342 14.68 17.14 10.90
C MET A 342 14.94 17.55 12.36
N GLN A 343 15.45 18.75 12.63
CA GLN A 343 15.58 19.28 14.00
C GLN A 343 14.23 19.40 14.70
N ALA A 344 13.19 19.87 13.98
CA ALA A 344 11.84 19.95 14.52
C ALA A 344 11.25 18.54 14.78
N ILE A 345 11.53 17.57 13.92
CA ILE A 345 11.11 16.17 14.12
C ILE A 345 11.85 15.56 15.32
N ASP A 346 13.18 15.71 15.40
CA ASP A 346 14.01 15.24 16.52
C ASP A 346 13.52 15.82 17.85
N ALA A 347 13.05 17.07 17.87
CA ALA A 347 12.43 17.68 19.05
C ALA A 347 11.05 17.10 19.39
N ALA A 348 10.27 16.66 18.40
CA ALA A 348 8.96 16.07 18.62
C ALA A 348 9.01 14.59 19.04
N LEU A 349 10.01 13.83 18.57
CA LEU A 349 10.14 12.39 18.76
C LEU A 349 10.11 11.92 20.24
N PRO A 350 10.82 12.56 21.19
CA PRO A 350 10.81 12.15 22.59
C PRO A 350 9.45 12.24 23.29
N HIS A 351 8.51 12.98 22.70
CA HIS A 351 7.16 13.14 23.24
C HIS A 351 6.15 12.12 22.70
N LEU A 352 6.55 11.28 21.74
CA LEU A 352 5.71 10.19 21.26
C LEU A 352 5.67 9.06 22.30
N PRO A 353 4.58 8.27 22.34
CA PRO A 353 4.51 7.12 23.23
C PRO A 353 5.63 6.13 22.87
N ALA A 354 6.28 5.59 23.90
CA ALA A 354 7.27 4.54 23.73
C ALA A 354 6.63 3.29 23.14
N ASP A 355 7.34 2.62 22.24
CA ASP A 355 6.93 1.32 21.76
C ASP A 355 7.01 0.29 22.90
N ALA A 356 6.06 -0.64 22.94
CA ALA A 356 6.12 -1.78 23.85
C ALA A 356 7.35 -2.63 23.50
N THR A 357 8.15 -2.98 24.50
CA THR A 357 9.25 -3.93 24.32
C THR A 357 8.65 -5.31 24.07
N PRO A 358 8.94 -5.97 22.94
CA PRO A 358 8.45 -7.32 22.69
C PRO A 358 8.99 -8.28 23.76
N PRO A 359 8.20 -9.27 24.19
CA PRO A 359 8.66 -10.26 25.15
C PRO A 359 9.85 -11.01 24.54
N LYS A 360 10.89 -11.25 25.36
CA LYS A 360 12.02 -12.08 24.92
C LYS A 360 11.56 -13.54 24.85
N PRO A 361 11.85 -14.28 23.77
CA PRO A 361 11.59 -15.71 23.71
C PRO A 361 12.31 -16.42 24.85
N LYS A 362 11.59 -17.29 25.55
CA LYS A 362 12.09 -18.20 26.58
C LYS A 362 12.64 -19.49 25.99
N SER A 363 12.24 -19.84 24.78
CA SER A 363 12.64 -21.07 24.09
C SER A 363 12.92 -20.84 22.61
N THR A 364 13.57 -21.81 21.97
CA THR A 364 13.80 -21.81 20.53
C THR A 364 12.74 -22.69 19.85
N PRO A 365 11.97 -22.15 18.89
CA PRO A 365 11.02 -22.94 18.13
C PRO A 365 11.69 -24.13 17.43
N LYS A 366 10.97 -25.24 17.31
CA LYS A 366 11.35 -26.43 16.53
C LYS A 366 10.27 -26.73 15.48
N PRO A 367 10.20 -25.95 14.40
CA PRO A 367 9.04 -26.00 13.54
C PRO A 367 8.85 -27.32 12.84
N ASP A 368 7.61 -27.79 12.83
CA ASP A 368 7.12 -28.91 12.04
C ASP A 368 6.09 -28.46 10.99
N ALA A 369 5.58 -27.23 11.10
CA ALA A 369 4.73 -26.59 10.10
C ALA A 369 5.40 -25.34 9.49
N MET A 370 5.16 -25.08 8.21
CA MET A 370 5.63 -23.88 7.51
C MET A 370 4.47 -23.14 6.84
N VAL A 371 4.41 -21.82 7.03
CA VAL A 371 3.39 -20.95 6.40
C VAL A 371 4.04 -19.96 5.45
N ILE A 372 3.88 -20.19 4.14
CA ILE A 372 4.32 -19.27 3.08
C ILE A 372 3.28 -18.17 2.93
N GLY A 373 3.68 -16.93 3.19
CA GLY A 373 2.73 -15.81 3.28
C GLY A 373 2.11 -15.65 4.67
N GLY A 374 2.75 -16.20 5.72
CA GLY A 374 2.27 -16.15 7.11
C GLY A 374 2.07 -14.73 7.66
N THR A 375 2.73 -13.71 7.12
CA THR A 375 2.53 -12.31 7.56
C THR A 375 1.26 -11.66 6.99
N GLY A 376 0.60 -12.29 6.04
CA GLY A 376 -0.67 -11.84 5.43
C GLY A 376 -1.88 -12.05 6.33
N PHE A 377 -3.06 -11.58 5.90
CA PHE A 377 -4.30 -11.64 6.70
C PHE A 377 -4.65 -13.08 7.14
N ILE A 378 -4.81 -14.00 6.18
CA ILE A 378 -5.08 -15.41 6.49
C ILE A 378 -3.89 -16.09 7.17
N GLY A 379 -2.68 -15.77 6.70
CA GLY A 379 -1.46 -16.37 7.24
C GLY A 379 -1.26 -16.14 8.73
N ARG A 380 -1.58 -14.95 9.25
CA ARG A 380 -1.39 -14.65 10.68
C ARG A 380 -2.34 -15.46 11.55
N ALA A 381 -3.62 -15.51 11.17
CA ALA A 381 -4.62 -16.30 11.88
C ALA A 381 -4.26 -17.79 11.84
N LEU A 382 -3.82 -18.30 10.69
CA LEU A 382 -3.36 -19.67 10.55
C LEU A 382 -2.13 -19.96 11.43
N THR A 383 -1.11 -19.09 11.43
CA THR A 383 0.08 -19.29 12.27
C THR A 383 -0.29 -19.36 13.75
N ARG A 384 -1.20 -18.50 14.22
CA ARG A 384 -1.71 -18.55 15.60
C ARG A 384 -2.47 -19.84 15.87
N LYS A 385 -3.35 -20.23 14.96
CA LYS A 385 -4.13 -21.45 15.10
C LYS A 385 -3.25 -22.71 15.13
N LEU A 386 -2.21 -22.79 14.30
CA LEU A 386 -1.23 -23.88 14.34
C LEU A 386 -0.52 -23.97 15.71
N VAL A 387 -0.14 -22.84 16.30
CA VAL A 387 0.48 -22.79 17.64
C VAL A 387 -0.51 -23.21 18.73
N GLU A 388 -1.78 -22.81 18.62
CA GLU A 388 -2.86 -23.27 19.53
C GLU A 388 -3.05 -24.79 19.46
N HIS A 389 -2.85 -25.39 18.29
CA HIS A 389 -2.88 -26.84 18.05
C HIS A 389 -1.53 -27.54 18.34
N GLY A 390 -0.55 -26.83 18.91
CA GLY A 390 0.70 -27.40 19.41
C GLY A 390 1.82 -27.54 18.39
N HIS A 391 1.70 -26.89 17.23
CA HIS A 391 2.77 -26.83 16.23
C HIS A 391 3.69 -25.63 16.44
N ASP A 392 5.00 -25.86 16.32
CA ASP A 392 5.94 -24.77 16.11
C ASP A 392 5.97 -24.43 14.62
N VAL A 393 6.00 -23.13 14.29
CA VAL A 393 5.74 -22.64 12.93
C VAL A 393 6.92 -21.87 12.37
N ARG A 394 7.34 -22.24 11.16
CA ARG A 394 8.26 -21.48 10.31
C ARG A 394 7.47 -20.60 9.36
N VAL A 395 7.53 -19.28 9.52
CA VAL A 395 6.90 -18.34 8.60
C VAL A 395 7.88 -17.92 7.52
N LEU A 396 7.56 -18.23 6.27
CA LEU A 396 8.32 -17.72 5.12
C LEU A 396 7.74 -16.38 4.69
N SER A 397 8.57 -15.33 4.75
CA SER A 397 8.21 -14.00 4.30
C SER A 397 9.36 -13.32 3.54
N ARG A 398 9.13 -12.14 2.96
CA ARG A 398 10.21 -11.36 2.32
C ARG A 398 11.19 -10.74 3.31
N GLY A 399 10.83 -10.66 4.59
CA GLY A 399 11.66 -10.09 5.67
C GLY A 399 12.01 -11.14 6.74
N LYS A 400 12.92 -10.77 7.64
CA LYS A 400 13.33 -11.60 8.79
C LYS A 400 12.49 -11.38 10.06
N THR A 401 11.51 -10.48 10.01
CA THR A 401 10.63 -10.17 11.14
C THR A 401 9.17 -10.28 10.72
N GLY A 402 8.31 -10.66 11.67
CA GLY A 402 6.88 -10.83 11.47
C GLY A 402 6.11 -10.42 12.73
N PRO A 403 4.79 -10.24 12.64
CA PRO A 403 3.98 -9.72 13.75
C PRO A 403 3.58 -10.85 14.73
N PHE A 404 4.58 -11.53 15.29
CA PHE A 404 4.43 -12.74 16.12
C PHE A 404 5.17 -12.65 17.45
N ASP A 405 5.51 -11.44 17.90
CA ASP A 405 6.26 -11.23 19.15
C ASP A 405 5.56 -11.85 20.37
N ASP A 406 4.23 -11.88 20.36
CA ASP A 406 3.39 -12.50 21.38
C ASP A 406 3.47 -14.04 21.45
N ILE A 407 3.94 -14.70 20.38
CA ILE A 407 4.11 -16.15 20.27
C ILE A 407 5.51 -16.54 19.78
N ALA A 408 6.51 -15.69 20.06
CA ALA A 408 7.88 -15.86 19.55
C ALA A 408 8.59 -17.13 20.04
N ASP A 409 8.08 -17.76 21.11
CA ASP A 409 8.53 -19.06 21.60
C ASP A 409 8.23 -20.21 20.62
N HIS A 410 7.24 -20.05 19.75
CA HIS A 410 6.75 -21.08 18.85
C HIS A 410 6.90 -20.72 17.36
N VAL A 411 7.32 -19.48 17.06
CA VAL A 411 7.37 -18.99 15.67
C VAL A 411 8.75 -18.47 15.33
N GLU A 412 9.30 -18.95 14.22
CA GLU A 412 10.44 -18.33 13.57
C GLU A 412 10.08 -17.76 12.19
N THR A 413 10.75 -16.70 11.77
CA THR A 413 10.55 -16.10 10.45
C THR A 413 11.82 -16.23 9.60
N VAL A 414 11.67 -16.77 8.40
CA VAL A 414 12.76 -16.94 7.43
C VAL A 414 12.53 -16.14 6.15
N GLY A 415 13.59 -15.53 5.64
CA GLY A 415 13.59 -14.75 4.41
C GLY A 415 14.14 -15.56 3.24
N VAL A 416 13.26 -16.12 2.41
CA VAL A 416 13.64 -16.95 1.25
C VAL A 416 12.91 -16.44 0.01
N SER A 417 13.61 -16.37 -1.13
CA SER A 417 12.99 -16.00 -2.40
C SER A 417 12.14 -17.14 -2.94
N LEU A 418 10.90 -16.84 -3.36
CA LEU A 418 10.02 -17.84 -4.00
C LEU A 418 10.46 -18.24 -5.42
N SER A 419 11.49 -17.57 -5.95
CA SER A 419 12.13 -17.94 -7.23
C SER A 419 13.26 -18.95 -7.08
N ASP A 420 13.74 -19.18 -5.85
CA ASP A 420 14.88 -20.03 -5.54
C ASP A 420 14.39 -21.36 -4.97
N GLU A 421 14.34 -22.39 -5.83
CA GLU A 421 13.79 -23.70 -5.47
C GLU A 421 14.68 -24.43 -4.45
N ASP A 422 16.01 -24.32 -4.57
CA ASP A 422 16.95 -24.98 -3.65
C ASP A 422 16.86 -24.38 -2.24
N ALA A 423 16.79 -23.05 -2.14
CA ALA A 423 16.61 -22.38 -0.86
C ALA A 423 15.24 -22.68 -0.24
N LEU A 424 14.18 -22.85 -1.05
CA LEU A 424 12.88 -23.32 -0.59
C LEU A 424 12.96 -24.75 -0.03
N THR A 425 13.61 -25.67 -0.74
CA THR A 425 13.81 -27.04 -0.27
C THR A 425 14.57 -27.06 1.05
N GLN A 426 15.67 -26.31 1.16
CA GLN A 426 16.43 -26.20 2.40
C GLN A 426 15.57 -25.67 3.56
N ALA A 427 14.74 -24.65 3.30
CA ALA A 427 13.84 -24.09 4.30
C ALA A 427 12.69 -25.03 4.70
N MET A 428 12.39 -26.05 3.89
CA MET A 428 11.38 -27.08 4.19
C MET A 428 11.98 -28.34 4.85
N GLN A 429 13.30 -28.46 4.99
CA GLN A 429 13.91 -29.61 5.66
C GLN A 429 13.42 -29.73 7.11
N GLY A 430 12.91 -30.92 7.46
CA GLY A 430 12.34 -31.21 8.79
C GLY A 430 10.91 -30.72 8.99
N ILE A 431 10.31 -30.04 8.00
CA ILE A 431 8.92 -29.59 8.03
C ILE A 431 8.00 -30.70 7.51
N LYS A 432 6.96 -31.02 8.27
CA LYS A 432 5.93 -32.00 7.90
C LYS A 432 4.80 -31.37 7.10
N TYR A 433 4.42 -30.14 7.43
CA TYR A 433 3.24 -29.49 6.86
C TYR A 433 3.58 -28.14 6.24
N VAL A 434 3.21 -27.92 4.98
CA VAL A 434 3.44 -26.65 4.29
C VAL A 434 2.12 -26.05 3.85
N PHE A 435 1.90 -24.77 4.19
CA PHE A 435 0.75 -23.99 3.75
C PHE A 435 1.20 -22.93 2.74
N ASN A 436 0.66 -22.99 1.53
CA ASN A 436 0.94 -22.03 0.47
C ASN A 436 -0.20 -21.00 0.34
N LEU A 437 -0.04 -19.86 1.02
CA LEU A 437 -0.93 -18.70 0.94
C LEU A 437 -0.33 -17.59 0.05
N ALA A 438 0.70 -17.89 -0.73
CA ALA A 438 1.32 -16.91 -1.60
C ALA A 438 0.32 -16.41 -2.66
N LYS A 439 0.39 -15.10 -2.91
CA LYS A 439 -0.44 -14.41 -3.89
C LYS A 439 0.44 -13.58 -4.81
N SER A 440 0.27 -13.75 -6.12
CA SER A 440 0.72 -12.78 -7.11
C SER A 440 -0.43 -11.89 -7.60
N MET A 441 -0.13 -10.68 -8.06
CA MET A 441 -1.08 -9.73 -8.65
C MET A 441 -0.57 -9.29 -10.02
N ASP A 442 -0.40 -10.26 -10.92
CA ASP A 442 0.04 -10.00 -12.28
C ASP A 442 -1.08 -9.41 -13.14
N SER A 443 -0.71 -8.51 -14.05
CA SER A 443 -1.62 -7.82 -14.96
C SER A 443 -1.68 -8.45 -16.36
N THR A 444 -0.83 -9.45 -16.62
CA THR A 444 -0.76 -10.18 -17.89
C THR A 444 -0.74 -11.67 -17.65
N TRP A 445 -1.23 -12.44 -18.62
CA TRP A 445 -1.28 -13.89 -18.50
C TRP A 445 0.11 -14.54 -18.45
N ASP A 446 1.05 -14.07 -19.29
CA ASP A 446 2.42 -14.61 -19.30
C ASP A 446 3.15 -14.36 -17.98
N ALA A 447 2.96 -13.18 -17.38
CA ALA A 447 3.49 -12.89 -16.06
C ALA A 447 2.83 -13.77 -14.99
N ALA A 448 1.50 -13.96 -15.03
CA ALA A 448 0.80 -14.86 -14.11
C ALA A 448 1.28 -16.31 -14.21
N LEU A 449 1.56 -16.82 -15.41
CA LEU A 449 2.15 -18.14 -15.61
C LEU A 449 3.52 -18.26 -14.96
N LYS A 450 4.37 -17.23 -15.06
CA LYS A 450 5.72 -17.25 -14.50
C LYS A 450 5.76 -17.03 -12.98
N ASN A 451 4.97 -16.07 -12.49
CA ASN A 451 5.08 -15.52 -11.14
C ASN A 451 4.05 -16.09 -10.16
N ASP A 452 2.89 -16.56 -10.63
CA ASP A 452 1.89 -17.24 -9.81
C ASP A 452 1.98 -18.75 -9.99
N VAL A 453 1.68 -19.25 -11.20
CA VAL A 453 1.67 -20.69 -11.50
C VAL A 453 3.05 -21.30 -11.31
N GLY A 454 4.07 -20.72 -11.92
CA GLY A 454 5.46 -21.19 -11.78
C GLY A 454 5.92 -21.20 -10.32
N THR A 455 5.47 -20.25 -9.50
CA THR A 455 5.80 -20.20 -8.07
C THR A 455 5.11 -21.32 -7.29
N ALA A 456 3.82 -21.57 -7.53
CA ALA A 456 3.09 -22.66 -6.90
C ALA A 456 3.73 -24.02 -7.21
N LEU A 457 4.18 -24.23 -8.45
CA LEU A 457 4.86 -25.47 -8.85
C LEU A 457 6.26 -25.61 -8.26
N ARG A 458 7.04 -24.51 -8.18
CA ARG A 458 8.34 -24.50 -7.48
C ARG A 458 8.18 -24.92 -6.02
N ILE A 459 7.20 -24.35 -5.32
CA ILE A 459 6.88 -24.70 -3.93
C ILE A 459 6.50 -26.19 -3.81
N ALA A 460 5.68 -26.70 -4.74
CA ALA A 460 5.26 -28.10 -4.73
C ALA A 460 6.43 -29.07 -4.93
N ARG A 461 7.31 -28.80 -5.90
CA ARG A 461 8.53 -29.60 -6.10
C ARG A 461 9.48 -29.52 -4.90
N ALA A 462 9.67 -28.32 -4.35
CA ALA A 462 10.50 -28.15 -3.16
C ALA A 462 9.96 -28.95 -1.97
N ALA A 463 8.64 -28.97 -1.78
CA ALA A 463 7.97 -29.74 -0.73
C ALA A 463 8.13 -31.26 -0.93
N GLN A 464 7.99 -31.76 -2.16
CA GLN A 464 8.25 -33.18 -2.46
C GLN A 464 9.70 -33.56 -2.17
N THR A 465 10.67 -32.77 -2.64
CA THR A 465 12.10 -33.02 -2.42
C THR A 465 12.46 -33.00 -0.94
N ALA A 466 11.84 -32.12 -0.15
CA ALA A 466 12.06 -32.04 1.29
C ALA A 466 11.34 -33.13 2.12
N GLY A 467 10.45 -33.91 1.50
CA GLY A 467 9.70 -34.97 2.19
C GLY A 467 8.53 -34.47 3.04
N VAL A 468 7.90 -33.36 2.65
CA VAL A 468 6.71 -32.80 3.32
C VAL A 468 5.55 -33.81 3.27
N GLU A 469 4.91 -34.04 4.41
CA GLU A 469 3.81 -35.00 4.59
C GLU A 469 2.45 -34.44 4.10
N ARG A 470 2.24 -33.12 4.15
CA ARG A 470 1.07 -32.45 3.58
C ARG A 470 1.41 -31.05 3.06
N LEU A 471 1.07 -30.79 1.79
CA LEU A 471 1.04 -29.46 1.20
C LEU A 471 -0.42 -28.99 1.09
N VAL A 472 -0.77 -27.94 1.82
CA VAL A 472 -2.07 -27.26 1.71
C VAL A 472 -1.92 -26.07 0.77
N TYR A 473 -2.55 -26.12 -0.39
CA TYR A 473 -2.58 -25.02 -1.35
C TYR A 473 -3.84 -24.17 -1.19
N THR A 474 -3.69 -22.85 -1.10
CA THR A 474 -4.83 -21.93 -1.07
C THR A 474 -5.21 -21.45 -2.47
N GLY A 475 -6.28 -22.04 -2.98
CA GLY A 475 -7.03 -21.63 -4.16
C GLY A 475 -8.01 -20.49 -3.87
N THR A 476 -9.10 -20.42 -4.62
CA THR A 476 -10.13 -19.37 -4.43
C THR A 476 -11.47 -19.76 -5.03
N ILE A 477 -12.58 -19.38 -4.37
CA ILE A 477 -13.92 -19.50 -4.95
C ILE A 477 -14.10 -18.63 -6.20
N ALA A 478 -13.26 -17.60 -6.40
CA ALA A 478 -13.35 -16.70 -7.55
C ALA A 478 -13.10 -17.43 -8.89
N SER A 479 -12.57 -18.66 -8.85
CA SER A 479 -12.39 -19.54 -10.01
C SER A 479 -13.71 -20.09 -10.55
N TYR A 480 -14.74 -20.27 -9.71
CA TYR A 480 -16.03 -20.80 -10.14
C TYR A 480 -16.82 -19.81 -10.98
N ASP A 481 -17.70 -20.34 -11.82
CA ASP A 481 -18.78 -19.56 -12.39
C ASP A 481 -19.91 -19.34 -11.38
N MET A 482 -20.11 -18.09 -11.00
CA MET A 482 -21.14 -17.70 -10.02
C MET A 482 -22.23 -16.85 -10.69
N SER A 483 -22.41 -16.97 -12.01
CA SER A 483 -23.29 -16.08 -12.78
C SER A 483 -24.76 -16.52 -12.85
N ASP A 484 -25.08 -17.74 -12.40
CA ASP A 484 -26.43 -18.30 -12.41
C ASP A 484 -26.96 -18.47 -10.98
N PRO A 485 -28.06 -17.79 -10.61
CA PRO A 485 -28.64 -17.92 -9.28
C PRO A 485 -29.28 -19.29 -8.98
N ASN A 486 -29.52 -20.12 -10.00
CA ASN A 486 -30.14 -21.43 -9.83
C ASN A 486 -29.12 -22.54 -9.57
N VAL A 487 -27.83 -22.20 -9.52
CA VAL A 487 -26.74 -23.15 -9.31
C VAL A 487 -26.27 -23.08 -7.86
N THR A 488 -26.08 -24.26 -7.26
CA THR A 488 -25.36 -24.43 -6.01
C THR A 488 -23.98 -25.01 -6.33
N ILE A 489 -22.94 -24.30 -5.93
CA ILE A 489 -21.55 -24.69 -6.15
C ILE A 489 -21.11 -25.65 -5.05
N THR A 490 -20.65 -26.82 -5.48
CA THR A 490 -19.95 -27.82 -4.67
C THR A 490 -18.50 -27.94 -5.14
N GLU A 491 -17.65 -28.69 -4.45
CA GLU A 491 -16.26 -28.91 -4.88
C GLU A 491 -16.13 -29.69 -6.20
N ASP A 492 -17.16 -30.44 -6.58
CA ASP A 492 -17.26 -31.17 -7.84
C ASP A 492 -17.68 -30.28 -9.02
N THR A 493 -18.09 -29.04 -8.75
CA THR A 493 -18.49 -28.09 -9.79
C THR A 493 -17.26 -27.72 -10.64
N PRO A 494 -17.26 -27.94 -11.96
CA PRO A 494 -16.11 -27.62 -12.80
C PRO A 494 -15.94 -26.10 -12.98
N PHE A 495 -14.70 -25.62 -13.08
CA PHE A 495 -14.43 -24.20 -13.37
C PHE A 495 -14.85 -23.78 -14.79
N GLY A 496 -14.99 -24.71 -15.73
CA GLY A 496 -15.36 -24.42 -17.12
C GLY A 496 -14.24 -23.74 -17.90
N ASP A 497 -14.61 -22.99 -18.95
CA ASP A 497 -13.66 -22.21 -19.75
C ASP A 497 -13.21 -20.94 -19.01
N MET A 498 -11.92 -20.88 -18.69
CA MET A 498 -11.30 -19.77 -17.95
C MET A 498 -10.71 -18.68 -18.85
N SER A 499 -10.77 -18.82 -20.18
CA SER A 499 -10.13 -17.90 -21.14
C SER A 499 -10.64 -16.46 -21.03
N ASP A 500 -11.94 -16.32 -20.73
CA ASP A 500 -12.65 -15.05 -20.59
C ASP A 500 -12.82 -14.58 -19.13
N ARG A 501 -12.19 -15.29 -18.17
CA ARG A 501 -12.19 -14.91 -16.75
C ARG A 501 -11.07 -13.92 -16.45
N ASN A 502 -11.25 -13.18 -15.36
CA ASN A 502 -10.19 -12.31 -14.84
C ASN A 502 -8.91 -13.13 -14.52
N ILE A 503 -7.75 -12.48 -14.69
CA ILE A 503 -6.43 -13.14 -14.63
C ILE A 503 -6.21 -13.87 -13.29
N TYR A 504 -6.65 -13.29 -12.18
CA TYR A 504 -6.49 -13.89 -10.84
C TYR A 504 -7.27 -15.20 -10.70
N ALA A 505 -8.56 -15.19 -11.07
CA ALA A 505 -9.36 -16.43 -11.07
C ALA A 505 -8.77 -17.49 -11.99
N ARG A 506 -8.34 -17.07 -13.19
CA ARG A 506 -7.74 -17.95 -14.20
C ARG A 506 -6.42 -18.55 -13.71
N SER A 507 -5.54 -17.77 -13.08
CA SER A 507 -4.24 -18.25 -12.61
C SER A 507 -4.39 -19.25 -11.46
N LYS A 508 -5.29 -18.98 -10.50
CA LYS A 508 -5.58 -19.90 -9.40
C LYS A 508 -6.19 -21.22 -9.87
N ALA A 509 -7.14 -21.18 -10.81
CA ALA A 509 -7.66 -22.40 -11.43
C ALA A 509 -6.57 -23.23 -12.13
N GLU A 510 -5.64 -22.57 -12.82
CA GLU A 510 -4.53 -23.23 -13.50
C GLU A 510 -3.50 -23.82 -12.52
N CYS A 511 -3.21 -23.13 -11.40
CA CYS A 511 -2.42 -23.71 -10.31
C CYS A 511 -3.05 -24.99 -9.78
N GLU A 512 -4.34 -24.96 -9.42
CA GLU A 512 -5.06 -26.13 -8.90
C GLU A 512 -5.01 -27.30 -9.90
N ARG A 513 -5.25 -27.02 -11.18
CA ARG A 513 -5.19 -28.04 -12.24
C ARG A 513 -3.83 -28.73 -12.30
N GLN A 514 -2.73 -27.97 -12.29
CA GLN A 514 -1.39 -28.55 -12.38
C GLN A 514 -0.94 -29.22 -11.09
N LEU A 515 -1.27 -28.68 -9.92
CA LEU A 515 -0.96 -29.30 -8.63
C LEU A 515 -1.74 -30.62 -8.46
N MET A 516 -3.01 -30.67 -8.85
CA MET A 516 -3.78 -31.92 -8.85
C MET A 516 -3.24 -32.95 -9.85
N ALA A 517 -2.66 -32.50 -10.96
CA ALA A 517 -1.96 -33.39 -11.88
C ALA A 517 -0.72 -33.99 -11.19
N MET A 518 0.13 -33.17 -10.56
CA MET A 518 1.28 -33.63 -9.78
C MET A 518 0.88 -34.59 -8.66
N HIS A 519 -0.24 -34.36 -7.97
CA HIS A 519 -0.77 -35.31 -6.98
C HIS A 519 -1.05 -36.68 -7.61
N LYS A 520 -1.73 -36.70 -8.76
CA LYS A 520 -2.12 -37.94 -9.45
C LYS A 520 -0.94 -38.67 -10.11
N THR A 521 0.04 -37.96 -10.65
CA THR A 521 1.13 -38.56 -11.45
C THR A 521 2.44 -38.72 -10.69
N GLU A 522 2.71 -37.83 -9.74
CA GLU A 522 3.99 -37.74 -9.01
C GLU A 522 3.82 -37.96 -7.50
N GLY A 523 2.60 -38.20 -7.01
CA GLY A 523 2.34 -38.50 -5.60
C GLY A 523 2.51 -37.31 -4.64
N LEU A 524 2.41 -36.06 -5.13
CA LEU A 524 2.44 -34.86 -4.28
C LEU A 524 1.35 -34.95 -3.18
N PRO A 525 1.67 -34.86 -1.88
CA PRO A 525 0.66 -35.00 -0.83
C PRO A 525 -0.14 -33.70 -0.64
N LEU A 526 -1.09 -33.46 -1.54
CA LEU A 526 -1.79 -32.18 -1.70
C LEU A 526 -3.17 -32.16 -1.06
N THR A 527 -3.54 -31.05 -0.44
CA THR A 527 -4.93 -30.69 -0.13
C THR A 527 -5.20 -29.25 -0.59
N ILE A 528 -6.38 -28.97 -1.14
CA ILE A 528 -6.72 -27.63 -1.67
C ILE A 528 -7.82 -26.97 -0.83
N ALA A 529 -7.54 -25.77 -0.35
CA ALA A 529 -8.53 -24.90 0.27
C ALA A 529 -9.01 -23.85 -0.72
N ARG A 530 -10.32 -23.61 -0.82
CA ARG A 530 -10.92 -22.51 -1.62
C ARG A 530 -11.64 -21.54 -0.67
N PRO A 531 -10.94 -20.58 -0.05
CA PRO A 531 -11.56 -19.59 0.83
C PRO A 531 -12.56 -18.70 0.09
N ALA A 532 -13.63 -18.35 0.79
CA ALA A 532 -14.66 -17.44 0.33
C ALA A 532 -14.32 -15.97 0.62
N ILE A 533 -15.31 -15.11 0.88
CA ILE A 533 -15.08 -13.72 1.32
C ILE A 533 -14.69 -13.74 2.80
N VAL A 534 -13.39 -13.80 3.05
CA VAL A 534 -12.85 -13.86 4.42
C VAL A 534 -12.88 -12.49 5.08
N VAL A 535 -13.56 -12.38 6.22
CA VAL A 535 -13.70 -11.16 7.04
C VAL A 535 -13.40 -11.47 8.51
N GLY A 536 -13.05 -10.45 9.30
CA GLY A 536 -12.71 -10.62 10.71
C GLY A 536 -11.61 -9.69 11.20
N GLU A 537 -11.14 -9.93 12.42
CA GLU A 537 -10.15 -9.09 13.09
C GLU A 537 -8.82 -8.98 12.34
N GLY A 538 -8.32 -7.75 12.17
CA GLY A 538 -7.09 -7.46 11.43
C GLY A 538 -7.21 -7.58 9.91
N GLY A 539 -8.44 -7.67 9.38
CA GLY A 539 -8.77 -7.71 7.96
C GLY A 539 -9.27 -6.38 7.41
N PRO A 540 -9.19 -6.14 6.09
CA PRO A 540 -9.77 -4.94 5.49
C PRO A 540 -11.29 -5.08 5.34
N LEU A 541 -12.05 -4.11 5.87
CA LEU A 541 -13.46 -3.88 5.52
C LEU A 541 -13.70 -3.88 4.00
N GLN A 542 -12.77 -3.24 3.28
CA GLN A 542 -12.90 -2.95 1.87
C GLN A 542 -12.55 -4.19 1.05
N HIS A 543 -13.42 -5.19 1.09
CA HIS A 543 -13.24 -6.42 0.32
C HIS A 543 -13.81 -6.26 -1.09
N TRP A 544 -13.00 -6.59 -2.10
CA TRP A 544 -13.40 -6.48 -3.51
C TRP A 544 -14.55 -7.42 -3.89
N GLY A 545 -14.72 -8.55 -3.19
CA GLY A 545 -15.86 -9.46 -3.38
C GLY A 545 -17.21 -8.85 -3.02
N ILE A 546 -17.25 -7.80 -2.20
CA ILE A 546 -18.51 -7.14 -1.80
C ILE A 546 -18.85 -6.01 -2.79
N GLY A 547 -17.85 -5.22 -3.18
CA GLY A 547 -18.06 -4.07 -4.05
C GLY A 547 -16.79 -3.27 -4.35
N ARG A 548 -16.95 -2.24 -5.18
CA ARG A 548 -15.92 -1.24 -5.47
C ARG A 548 -16.05 -0.06 -4.50
N TRP A 549 -15.07 0.07 -3.63
CA TRP A 549 -14.99 1.10 -2.60
C TRP A 549 -14.44 2.43 -3.15
N HIS A 550 -14.89 3.55 -2.57
CA HIS A 550 -14.46 4.91 -2.88
C HIS A 550 -14.19 5.66 -1.56
N GLY A 551 -12.97 5.51 -1.05
CA GLY A 551 -12.64 5.92 0.32
C GLY A 551 -13.37 5.07 1.36
N ALA A 552 -13.36 5.53 2.62
CA ALA A 552 -13.99 4.83 3.74
C ALA A 552 -15.53 4.87 3.72
N GLY A 553 -16.11 5.94 3.17
CA GLY A 553 -17.54 6.26 3.34
C GLY A 553 -18.46 5.86 2.19
N ALA A 554 -17.96 5.28 1.10
CA ALA A 554 -18.80 4.97 -0.06
C ALA A 554 -18.39 3.69 -0.79
N VAL A 555 -19.39 2.94 -1.26
CA VAL A 555 -19.22 1.68 -1.97
C VAL A 555 -20.23 1.55 -3.11
N LYS A 556 -19.77 0.98 -4.22
CA LYS A 556 -20.60 0.53 -5.32
C LYS A 556 -20.59 -0.99 -5.34
N ILE A 557 -21.68 -1.61 -4.86
CA ILE A 557 -21.81 -3.07 -4.78
C ILE A 557 -22.02 -3.68 -6.16
N TRP A 558 -21.73 -4.97 -6.29
CA TRP A 558 -21.91 -5.70 -7.54
C TRP A 558 -23.39 -6.07 -7.73
N GLY A 559 -23.99 -5.64 -8.84
CA GLY A 559 -25.41 -5.90 -9.09
C GLY A 559 -26.35 -5.10 -8.20
N ASP A 560 -27.44 -5.74 -7.78
CA ASP A 560 -28.49 -5.14 -6.93
C ASP A 560 -28.19 -5.25 -5.43
N GLY A 561 -27.30 -6.17 -5.05
CA GLY A 561 -26.87 -6.42 -3.68
C GLY A 561 -27.78 -7.33 -2.84
N ASN A 562 -28.76 -7.99 -3.46
CA ASN A 562 -29.78 -8.77 -2.74
C ASN A 562 -29.41 -10.25 -2.56
N HIS A 563 -28.35 -10.72 -3.22
CA HIS A 563 -27.92 -12.11 -3.16
C HIS A 563 -27.03 -12.33 -1.95
N ILE A 564 -27.19 -13.49 -1.30
CA ILE A 564 -26.38 -13.88 -0.15
C ILE A 564 -24.93 -14.03 -0.59
N LEU A 565 -24.04 -13.36 0.14
CA LEU A 565 -22.61 -13.44 -0.10
C LEU A 565 -22.01 -14.62 0.66
N PRO A 566 -21.03 -15.33 0.07
CA PRO A 566 -20.33 -16.42 0.75
C PRO A 566 -19.27 -15.84 1.69
N PHE A 567 -19.68 -15.41 2.88
CA PHE A 567 -18.77 -14.95 3.91
C PHE A 567 -18.13 -16.12 4.65
N ALA A 568 -16.90 -15.93 5.13
CA ALA A 568 -16.26 -16.80 6.09
C ALA A 568 -15.54 -15.95 7.13
N LEU A 569 -15.63 -16.30 8.41
CA LEU A 569 -14.82 -15.64 9.42
C LEU A 569 -13.36 -16.11 9.28
N ILE A 570 -12.45 -15.22 9.62
CA ILE A 570 -11.02 -15.48 9.51
C ILE A 570 -10.58 -16.65 10.39
N ASP A 571 -11.10 -16.72 11.62
CA ASP A 571 -10.78 -17.80 12.56
C ASP A 571 -11.36 -19.14 12.10
N ASP A 572 -12.59 -19.14 11.57
CA ASP A 572 -13.20 -20.34 10.95
C ASP A 572 -12.36 -20.83 9.76
N THR A 573 -11.85 -19.91 8.94
CA THR A 573 -11.00 -20.24 7.80
C THR A 573 -9.66 -20.82 8.26
N ALA A 574 -9.05 -20.24 9.29
CA ALA A 574 -7.79 -20.74 9.85
C ALA A 574 -7.95 -22.12 10.48
N GLU A 575 -9.03 -22.35 11.23
CA GLU A 575 -9.37 -23.66 11.80
C GLU A 575 -9.53 -24.72 10.70
N ALA A 576 -10.28 -24.43 9.64
CA ALA A 576 -10.43 -25.36 8.52
C ALA A 576 -9.09 -25.74 7.87
N LEU A 577 -8.16 -24.79 7.73
CA LEU A 577 -6.84 -25.05 7.20
C LEU A 577 -6.03 -25.98 8.12
N VAL A 578 -6.10 -25.80 9.44
CA VAL A 578 -5.44 -26.73 10.38
C VAL A 578 -6.05 -28.13 10.28
N ARG A 579 -7.39 -28.25 10.26
CA ARG A 579 -8.05 -29.57 10.10
C ARG A 579 -7.62 -30.32 8.84
N MET A 580 -7.23 -29.63 7.76
CA MET A 580 -6.75 -30.26 6.51
C MET A 580 -5.42 -31.02 6.67
N ILE A 581 -4.62 -30.72 7.69
CA ILE A 581 -3.39 -31.49 7.97
C ILE A 581 -3.63 -32.61 8.99
N GLU A 582 -4.63 -32.46 9.85
CA GLU A 582 -4.96 -33.43 10.90
C GLU A 582 -5.79 -34.61 10.39
N VAL A 583 -6.64 -34.37 9.39
CA VAL A 583 -7.54 -35.38 8.84
C VAL A 583 -6.88 -36.12 7.66
N PRO A 584 -6.68 -37.45 7.74
CA PRO A 584 -6.13 -38.25 6.65
C PRO A 584 -6.97 -38.20 5.36
N GLU A 585 -8.29 -38.21 5.50
CA GLU A 585 -9.27 -38.17 4.40
C GLU A 585 -9.24 -36.85 3.60
N ALA A 586 -8.58 -35.81 4.12
CA ALA A 586 -8.39 -34.56 3.39
C ALA A 586 -7.31 -34.65 2.29
N LEU A 587 -6.50 -35.71 2.28
CA LEU A 587 -5.44 -35.89 1.28
C LEU A 587 -6.02 -36.11 -0.12
N GLY A 588 -5.56 -35.33 -1.09
CA GLY A 588 -6.05 -35.35 -2.47
C GLY A 588 -7.38 -34.63 -2.67
N GLU A 589 -7.98 -34.11 -1.60
CA GLU A 589 -9.28 -33.45 -1.65
C GLU A 589 -9.17 -31.92 -1.81
N SER A 590 -10.28 -31.33 -2.25
CA SER A 590 -10.49 -29.88 -2.24
C SER A 590 -11.74 -29.53 -1.44
N PHE A 591 -11.73 -28.35 -0.81
CA PHE A 591 -12.78 -27.86 0.08
C PHE A 591 -13.15 -26.40 -0.19
N ASN A 592 -14.45 -26.12 -0.32
CA ASN A 592 -14.99 -24.77 -0.33
C ASN A 592 -15.15 -24.28 1.11
N LEU A 593 -14.41 -23.23 1.48
CA LEU A 593 -14.49 -22.64 2.83
C LEU A 593 -15.41 -21.42 2.78
N ALA A 594 -16.69 -21.68 2.51
CA ALA A 594 -17.78 -20.71 2.64
C ALA A 594 -18.56 -21.01 3.92
N GLY A 595 -18.70 -20.01 4.80
CA GLY A 595 -19.47 -20.14 6.04
C GLY A 595 -20.97 -20.24 5.77
N GLU A 596 -21.76 -20.12 6.84
CA GLU A 596 -23.22 -20.18 6.69
C GLU A 596 -23.77 -18.98 5.88
N PRO A 597 -24.83 -19.18 5.09
CA PRO A 597 -25.47 -18.12 4.31
C PRO A 597 -26.20 -17.12 5.22
N MET A 598 -25.53 -16.03 5.58
CA MET A 598 -26.06 -15.07 6.57
C MET A 598 -26.54 -13.74 6.00
N PHE A 599 -25.75 -13.12 5.12
CA PHE A 599 -25.94 -11.73 4.73
C PHE A 599 -25.87 -11.56 3.22
N SER A 600 -26.81 -10.81 2.65
CA SER A 600 -26.59 -10.17 1.36
C SER A 600 -25.61 -9.00 1.50
N ALA A 601 -25.18 -8.43 0.37
CA ALA A 601 -24.36 -7.21 0.41
C ALA A 601 -25.08 -6.07 1.16
N ARG A 602 -26.39 -5.91 0.98
CA ARG A 602 -27.19 -4.87 1.67
C ARG A 602 -27.28 -5.15 3.15
N ASP A 603 -27.66 -6.36 3.54
CA ASP A 603 -27.80 -6.74 4.94
C ASP A 603 -26.48 -6.57 5.70
N TYR A 604 -25.34 -6.82 5.04
CA TYR A 604 -24.02 -6.58 5.63
C TYR A 604 -23.78 -5.10 5.92
N PHE A 605 -24.15 -4.19 5.01
CA PHE A 605 -24.02 -2.74 5.24
C PHE A 605 -25.02 -2.20 6.26
N ASP A 606 -26.23 -2.75 6.30
CA ASP A 606 -27.22 -2.41 7.33
C ASP A 606 -26.72 -2.89 8.70
N ALA A 607 -26.14 -4.10 8.81
CA ALA A 607 -25.51 -4.57 10.03
C ALA A 607 -24.33 -3.70 10.50
N ILE A 608 -23.52 -3.16 9.57
CA ILE A 608 -22.48 -2.17 9.90
C ILE A 608 -23.11 -0.90 10.48
N HIS A 609 -24.18 -0.39 9.87
CA HIS A 609 -24.87 0.80 10.35
C HIS A 609 -25.46 0.59 11.75
N ASP A 610 -26.12 -0.54 11.97
CA ASP A 610 -26.76 -0.87 13.24
C ASP A 610 -25.73 -1.08 14.36
N ALA A 611 -24.61 -1.74 14.06
CA ALA A 611 -23.57 -2.02 15.05
C ALA A 611 -22.70 -0.80 15.41
N LEU A 612 -22.38 0.07 14.43
CA LEU A 612 -21.40 1.15 14.60
C LEU A 612 -21.98 2.56 14.51
N GLY A 613 -23.27 2.71 14.16
CA GLY A 613 -23.90 4.01 13.88
C GLY A 613 -23.40 4.70 12.61
N ALA A 614 -22.48 4.08 11.86
CA ALA A 614 -21.82 4.67 10.71
C ALA A 614 -22.55 4.30 9.41
N ARG A 615 -23.10 5.29 8.70
CA ARG A 615 -23.83 5.06 7.45
C ARG A 615 -22.90 5.17 6.24
N ILE A 616 -22.58 4.05 5.64
CA ILE A 616 -21.82 3.98 4.39
C ILE A 616 -22.77 4.28 3.22
N LYS A 617 -22.33 5.13 2.28
CA LYS A 617 -23.09 5.38 1.05
C LYS A 617 -22.99 4.17 0.12
N VAL A 618 -24.03 3.35 0.13
CA VAL A 618 -24.15 2.16 -0.72
C VAL A 618 -24.89 2.51 -2.01
N SER A 619 -24.32 2.17 -3.17
CA SER A 619 -24.95 2.31 -4.47
C SER A 619 -24.83 1.03 -5.28
N THR A 620 -25.82 0.74 -6.12
CA THR A 620 -25.81 -0.44 -6.99
C THR A 620 -24.93 -0.22 -8.22
N GLY A 621 -24.23 -1.28 -8.63
CA GLY A 621 -23.38 -1.29 -9.80
C GLY A 621 -23.97 -2.17 -10.91
N PRO A 622 -24.67 -1.60 -11.91
CA PRO A 622 -25.24 -2.38 -13.00
C PRO A 622 -24.14 -3.09 -13.79
N LEU A 623 -24.13 -4.42 -13.74
CA LEU A 623 -23.05 -5.25 -14.26
C LEU A 623 -22.87 -5.13 -15.78
N TRP A 624 -23.98 -4.90 -16.51
CA TRP A 624 -23.96 -4.67 -17.96
C TRP A 624 -23.20 -3.38 -18.33
N LEU A 625 -23.24 -2.35 -17.48
CA LEU A 625 -22.53 -1.10 -17.71
C LEU A 625 -21.02 -1.31 -17.55
N PHE A 626 -20.60 -2.04 -16.52
CA PHE A 626 -19.18 -2.39 -16.33
C PHE A 626 -18.65 -3.22 -17.51
N TYR A 627 -19.39 -4.26 -17.91
CA TYR A 627 -19.09 -5.02 -19.11
C TYR A 627 -18.96 -4.13 -20.35
N GLY A 628 -19.93 -3.24 -20.58
CA GLY A 628 -19.90 -2.30 -21.70
C GLY A 628 -18.66 -1.39 -21.69
N THR A 629 -18.28 -0.86 -20.52
CA THR A 629 -17.08 -0.02 -20.40
C THR A 629 -15.79 -0.80 -20.68
N ASP A 630 -15.71 -2.07 -20.25
CA ASP A 630 -14.58 -2.93 -20.53
C ASP A 630 -14.54 -3.36 -22.00
N ALA A 631 -15.69 -3.62 -22.63
CA ALA A 631 -15.82 -3.89 -24.06
C ALA A 631 -15.27 -2.73 -24.90
N VAL A 632 -15.65 -1.50 -24.56
CA VAL A 632 -15.13 -0.29 -25.23
C VAL A 632 -13.63 -0.14 -25.01
N LYS A 633 -13.13 -0.28 -23.77
CA LYS A 633 -11.69 -0.21 -23.47
C LYS A 633 -10.90 -1.29 -24.19
N PHE A 634 -11.42 -2.51 -24.25
CA PHE A 634 -10.81 -3.62 -24.96
C PHE A 634 -10.71 -3.33 -26.45
N LEU A 635 -11.79 -2.84 -27.07
CA LEU A 635 -11.81 -2.44 -28.47
C LEU A 635 -10.78 -1.34 -28.76
N LEU A 636 -10.71 -0.30 -27.92
CA LEU A 636 -9.73 0.77 -28.03
C LEU A 636 -8.31 0.23 -27.91
N LYS A 637 -8.01 -0.59 -26.89
CA LYS A 637 -6.67 -1.14 -26.69
C LYS A 637 -6.24 -2.09 -27.81
N THR A 638 -7.15 -2.91 -28.33
CA THR A 638 -6.84 -3.91 -29.35
C THR A 638 -6.83 -3.35 -30.76
N ARG A 639 -7.79 -2.49 -31.13
CA ARG A 639 -7.90 -1.94 -32.49
C ARG A 639 -7.15 -0.64 -32.69
N VAL A 640 -7.15 0.25 -31.70
CA VAL A 640 -6.49 1.57 -31.81
C VAL A 640 -5.04 1.48 -31.31
N LEU A 641 -4.83 0.98 -30.09
CA LEU A 641 -3.48 0.87 -29.51
C LEU A 641 -2.74 -0.42 -29.89
N ARG A 642 -3.36 -1.29 -30.70
CA ARG A 642 -2.79 -2.56 -31.21
C ARG A 642 -2.16 -3.47 -30.15
N ARG A 643 -2.62 -3.36 -28.90
CA ARG A 643 -2.15 -4.20 -27.79
C ARG A 643 -2.68 -5.63 -27.94
N ARG A 644 -1.81 -6.61 -27.73
CA ARG A 644 -2.12 -8.05 -27.76
C ARG A 644 -2.13 -8.63 -26.34
N GLY A 645 -2.68 -9.84 -26.18
CA GLY A 645 -2.66 -10.57 -24.89
C GLY A 645 -3.63 -10.07 -23.81
N LEU A 646 -4.65 -9.28 -24.19
CA LEU A 646 -5.67 -8.80 -23.26
C LEU A 646 -6.79 -9.83 -23.10
N SER A 647 -7.29 -10.03 -21.87
CA SER A 647 -8.50 -10.81 -21.61
C SER A 647 -9.71 -10.18 -22.29
N ARG A 648 -10.56 -11.02 -22.89
CA ARG A 648 -11.81 -10.55 -23.49
C ARG A 648 -12.80 -10.18 -22.39
N PRO A 649 -13.53 -9.05 -22.52
CA PRO A 649 -14.59 -8.69 -21.60
C PRO A 649 -15.70 -9.73 -21.62
N SER A 650 -16.17 -10.14 -20.44
CA SER A 650 -17.21 -11.16 -20.29
C SER A 650 -18.29 -10.68 -19.33
N LEU A 651 -19.55 -10.67 -19.80
CA LEU A 651 -20.68 -10.38 -18.93
C LEU A 651 -20.84 -11.47 -17.85
N LYS A 652 -20.47 -12.71 -18.19
CA LYS A 652 -20.49 -13.87 -17.29
C LYS A 652 -19.46 -13.72 -16.14
N ASP A 653 -18.26 -13.19 -16.42
CA ASP A 653 -17.28 -12.82 -15.38
C ASP A 653 -17.82 -11.69 -14.48
N TRP A 654 -18.44 -10.66 -15.06
CA TRP A 654 -19.04 -9.57 -14.29
C TRP A 654 -20.21 -10.03 -13.41
N LYS A 655 -21.08 -10.91 -13.92
CA LYS A 655 -22.15 -11.55 -13.15
C LYS A 655 -21.61 -12.40 -12.00
N SER A 656 -20.52 -13.14 -12.21
CA SER A 656 -19.90 -13.95 -11.15
C SER A 656 -19.44 -13.12 -9.95
N ARG A 657 -19.12 -11.83 -10.13
CA ARG A 657 -18.74 -10.92 -9.02
C ARG A 657 -19.91 -10.53 -8.13
N ALA A 658 -21.14 -10.68 -8.61
CA ALA A 658 -22.34 -10.46 -7.80
C ALA A 658 -22.75 -11.70 -7.00
N HIS A 659 -21.97 -12.78 -7.08
CA HIS A 659 -22.18 -14.01 -6.30
C HIS A 659 -23.61 -14.54 -6.39
N TYR A 660 -24.15 -14.70 -7.60
CA TYR A 660 -25.52 -15.17 -7.77
C TYR A 660 -25.70 -16.63 -7.33
N ALA A 661 -24.70 -17.48 -7.59
CA ALA A 661 -24.72 -18.87 -7.15
C ALA A 661 -24.51 -19.02 -5.63
N SER A 662 -25.18 -20.01 -5.04
CA SER A 662 -24.98 -20.40 -3.64
C SER A 662 -23.81 -21.37 -3.49
N PHE A 663 -23.27 -21.52 -2.28
CA PHE A 663 -22.18 -22.46 -1.98
C PHE A 663 -22.67 -23.51 -0.99
N ASP A 664 -22.37 -24.78 -1.28
CA ASP A 664 -22.50 -25.87 -0.32
C ASP A 664 -21.19 -26.05 0.46
N ASN A 665 -21.31 -26.21 1.78
CA ASN A 665 -20.18 -26.46 2.68
C ASN A 665 -20.29 -27.81 3.41
N SER A 666 -21.23 -28.67 2.99
CA SER A 666 -21.50 -29.97 3.62
C SER A 666 -20.29 -30.91 3.60
N LYS A 667 -19.48 -30.88 2.53
CA LYS A 667 -18.25 -31.68 2.42
C LYS A 667 -17.21 -31.27 3.47
N ALA A 668 -16.95 -29.97 3.61
CA ALA A 668 -16.02 -29.45 4.61
C ALA A 668 -16.46 -29.79 6.04
N LYS A 669 -17.76 -29.62 6.36
CA LYS A 669 -18.32 -30.02 7.66
C LYS A 669 -18.14 -31.52 7.93
N ARG A 670 -18.45 -32.36 6.95
CA ARG A 670 -18.43 -33.84 7.12
C ARG A 670 -17.03 -34.42 7.20
N ILE A 671 -16.08 -33.94 6.40
CA ILE A 671 -14.73 -34.51 6.32
C ILE A 671 -13.80 -33.84 7.32
N LEU A 672 -13.82 -32.51 7.41
CA LEU A 672 -12.89 -31.76 8.26
C LEU A 672 -13.41 -31.52 9.68
N ASP A 673 -14.65 -31.94 9.98
CA ASP A 673 -15.33 -31.60 11.24
C ASP A 673 -15.38 -30.07 11.46
N TRP A 674 -15.53 -29.34 10.34
CA TRP A 674 -15.49 -27.87 10.33
C TRP A 674 -16.83 -27.28 10.73
N HIS A 675 -16.84 -26.45 11.78
CA HIS A 675 -18.04 -25.82 12.32
C HIS A 675 -17.95 -24.30 12.21
N PRO A 676 -18.24 -23.70 11.03
CA PRO A 676 -18.24 -22.26 10.90
C PRO A 676 -19.35 -21.64 11.77
N VAL A 677 -19.15 -20.39 12.18
CA VAL A 677 -20.18 -19.64 12.91
C VAL A 677 -21.48 -19.65 12.10
N SER A 678 -22.59 -19.90 12.80
CA SER A 678 -23.94 -19.98 12.23
C SER A 678 -24.88 -18.87 12.72
N GLU A 679 -24.50 -18.18 13.81
CA GLU A 679 -25.29 -17.11 14.40
C GLU A 679 -24.89 -15.73 13.85
N LYS A 680 -25.87 -15.00 13.31
CA LYS A 680 -25.65 -13.65 12.75
C LYS A 680 -25.06 -12.66 13.77
N GLY A 681 -25.49 -12.71 15.03
CA GLY A 681 -25.00 -11.81 16.08
C GLY A 681 -23.51 -11.99 16.35
N VAL A 682 -23.06 -13.24 16.47
CA VAL A 682 -21.64 -13.59 16.64
C VAL A 682 -20.82 -13.17 15.42
N PHE A 683 -21.35 -13.39 14.21
CA PHE A 683 -20.70 -12.92 12.98
C PHE A 683 -20.53 -11.39 12.99
N VAL A 684 -21.57 -10.62 13.33
CA VAL A 684 -21.48 -9.15 13.42
C VAL A 684 -20.44 -8.74 14.45
N GLU A 685 -20.45 -9.35 15.64
CA GLU A 685 -19.46 -9.04 16.67
C GLU A 685 -18.02 -9.26 16.17
N GLN A 686 -17.74 -10.41 15.55
CA GLN A 686 -16.38 -10.77 15.11
C GLN A 686 -15.95 -10.07 13.81
N ALA A 687 -16.83 -9.96 12.82
CA ALA A 687 -16.52 -9.40 11.49
C ALA A 687 -16.64 -7.89 11.40
N ILE A 688 -17.44 -7.24 12.25
CA ILE A 688 -17.75 -5.81 12.17
C ILE A 688 -17.21 -5.07 13.40
N THR A 689 -17.61 -5.48 14.60
CA THR A 689 -17.30 -4.73 15.82
C THR A 689 -15.85 -4.93 16.26
N LYS A 690 -15.44 -6.18 16.55
CA LYS A 690 -14.05 -6.52 16.94
C LYS A 690 -13.05 -6.31 15.80
N ALA A 691 -13.52 -6.37 14.56
CA ALA A 691 -12.69 -6.09 13.40
C ALA A 691 -12.17 -4.64 13.33
N GLY A 692 -12.69 -3.71 14.15
CA GLY A 692 -12.24 -2.33 14.19
C GLY A 692 -12.50 -1.62 12.85
N LEU A 693 -13.68 -1.85 12.28
CA LEU A 693 -14.03 -1.54 10.90
C LEU A 693 -13.89 -0.06 10.51
N MET A 694 -14.07 0.86 11.47
CA MET A 694 -13.86 2.31 11.34
C MET A 694 -12.59 2.81 12.07
N GLY A 695 -11.77 1.90 12.59
CA GLY A 695 -10.44 2.21 13.12
C GLY A 695 -10.41 2.94 14.46
N PHE A 696 -11.37 2.73 15.36
CA PHE A 696 -11.30 3.12 16.78
C PHE A 696 -12.33 2.38 17.63
#